data_AF-A0A3F2RN46-F1
#
_entry.id   AF-A0A3F2RN46-F1
#
_cell.length_a   1.000
_cell.length_b   1.000
_cell.length_c   1.000
_cell.angle_alpha   90.00
_cell.angle_beta   90.00
_cell.angle_gamma   90.00
#
_symmetry.space_group_name_H-M   'P 1'
#
loop_
_entity.id
_entity.type
_entity.pdbx_description
1 polymer ?
#
loop_
_entity_poly.entity_id
_entity_poly.type
_entity_poly.pdbx_seq_one_letter_code
_entity_poly.pdbx_strand_id
1 'polypeptide(L)'
;MKPSLRCGQQHDRIFSLSLRSLQFAACFVAIILISSSFKGQKITLTSDGGEHHEVTVYYGSPAVNFALILTFAACLYDLFFLLLVFTLRCASMPAPWSFGVDAIFTILFMSAGCALAASDYVRYCDALDDHVHCVLLASGAALCFMAFVAFLLSVAWGAWMRNTWLTPRRKDPAGPLRALQSSDPVLGDMIVDDMERATTTYESNSSRFRSRQRAQAMVVALGLAVAITLGIISVVDSSQPTADREQKADKAEHIAKEALRVAQRAEKHAQGAEVAAEMSVMMQVGMIAADSMGDTNNGVLGGGQLGRMMADSAHRLGLQVVVLDPLGADSPAGQTGLRAVAGSFTKEEDIATLAEQCDVLTVEIEHVNASFLQQLQDNKSANLQGVHPAPATIALIQDKYQQKQFFTEVKGISVAPFDIVTSLQSARQVGESFGYPYMLKSRRFAYDGRGNAVVKSEKDLVDAFEKLGAKLLATQEKDGKTDEKLIAEEEAKLYAEKWVPFVKELAVMVVKGADGDVRAYPVVETTQRDSICDTVLAPAQIPEDVAKRASEMAQTAVAQLEGRGIYGVELFLTASGEVLLNEIAPRPHNSGHYTIEACETDQFEQHLRAITGLPLGSCALRVPAALMVNVLGDPTSSEDVSFSLLRNSLSVPGAAAHFYGKAGVRPGRKLGHVTITAPNLEELTKRATLLSPEAAKNAGLLALERKPLIGIVMGSDSDLPTMAAAADMLEKFGVPYELTIVSAHRTPARMYEYAQNAAKRGLKAIIAGAGGAAHLPGMIAALTPLPVIGVPVKTSTLNGEDSLLSIVQMPRGVPVATVAIGNSTNAGLLAVRILGAGDDSLIDTMATFLDTQKREVDEKIETMASKGWKEYLQNMKNH
;
A
#
# COMPACT_ATOMS: atom_id res chain seq x y z
N MET A 1 -46.50 -15.70 20.19
CA MET A 1 -45.56 -14.64 20.56
C MET A 1 -44.12 -15.18 20.52
N LYS A 2 -43.34 -14.86 19.49
CA LYS A 2 -41.88 -15.04 19.44
C LYS A 2 -41.29 -13.70 18.98
N PRO A 3 -40.36 -13.06 19.70
CA PRO A 3 -39.83 -11.77 19.29
C PRO A 3 -38.79 -11.99 18.18
N SER A 4 -39.02 -11.34 17.05
CA SER A 4 -38.13 -11.23 15.89
C SER A 4 -36.87 -10.44 16.26
N LEU A 5 -35.87 -11.10 16.84
CA LEU A 5 -34.51 -10.55 16.90
C LEU A 5 -33.91 -10.65 15.49
N ARG A 6 -33.46 -9.52 14.94
CA ARG A 6 -32.76 -9.49 13.64
C ARG A 6 -31.56 -10.43 13.70
N CYS A 7 -31.21 -11.09 12.60
CA CYS A 7 -30.10 -12.07 12.53
C CYS A 7 -28.80 -11.58 13.23
N GLY A 8 -28.46 -10.27 13.13
CA GLY A 8 -27.33 -9.69 13.86
C GLY A 8 -27.45 -9.72 15.40
N GLN A 9 -28.64 -9.46 15.96
CA GLN A 9 -28.87 -9.45 17.41
C GLN A 9 -28.81 -10.84 18.05
N GLN A 10 -29.06 -11.90 17.27
CA GLN A 10 -28.89 -13.27 17.77
C GLN A 10 -27.41 -13.66 17.87
N HIS A 11 -26.57 -13.20 16.95
CA HIS A 11 -25.13 -13.49 16.96
C HIS A 11 -24.39 -12.71 18.05
N ASP A 12 -24.73 -11.43 18.27
CA ASP A 12 -24.14 -10.63 19.36
C ASP A 12 -24.46 -11.22 20.74
N ARG A 13 -25.65 -11.80 20.88
CA ARG A 13 -26.05 -12.55 22.08
C ARG A 13 -25.23 -13.82 22.26
N ILE A 14 -24.99 -14.58 21.19
CA ILE A 14 -24.17 -15.82 21.27
C ILE A 14 -22.74 -15.46 21.66
N PHE A 15 -22.15 -14.42 21.06
CA PHE A 15 -20.79 -14.02 21.37
C PHE A 15 -20.65 -13.52 22.82
N SER A 16 -21.59 -12.69 23.28
CA SER A 16 -21.63 -12.25 24.68
C SER A 16 -21.83 -13.43 25.65
N LEU A 17 -22.66 -14.42 25.29
CA LEU A 17 -22.85 -15.64 26.08
C LEU A 17 -21.55 -16.47 26.14
N SER A 18 -20.84 -16.60 25.03
CA SER A 18 -19.56 -17.32 24.96
C SER A 18 -18.48 -16.67 25.81
N LEU A 19 -18.33 -15.34 25.73
CA LEU A 19 -17.39 -14.61 26.58
C LEU A 19 -17.72 -14.77 28.08
N ARG A 20 -19.00 -14.67 28.46
CA ARG A 20 -19.44 -14.85 29.85
C ARG A 20 -19.23 -16.28 30.37
N SER A 21 -19.47 -17.28 29.52
CA SER A 21 -19.24 -18.69 29.88
C SER A 21 -17.75 -18.96 30.10
N LEU A 22 -16.89 -18.33 29.28
CA LEU A 22 -15.44 -18.43 29.41
C LEU A 22 -14.92 -17.72 30.67
N GLN A 23 -15.41 -16.51 30.96
CA GLN A 23 -15.08 -15.78 32.19
C GLN A 23 -15.44 -16.59 33.43
N PHE A 24 -16.67 -17.14 33.46
CA PHE A 24 -17.13 -18.01 34.55
C PHE A 24 -16.22 -19.23 34.73
N ALA A 25 -15.90 -19.95 33.64
CA ALA A 25 -15.05 -21.13 33.70
C ALA A 25 -13.63 -20.80 34.20
N ALA A 26 -13.03 -19.72 33.70
CA ALA A 26 -11.71 -19.27 34.14
C ALA A 26 -11.70 -18.90 35.62
N CYS A 27 -12.69 -18.13 36.09
CA CYS A 27 -12.80 -17.76 37.50
C CYS A 27 -13.05 -18.99 38.39
N PHE A 28 -13.87 -19.95 37.95
CA PHE A 28 -14.17 -21.16 38.71
C PHE A 28 -12.92 -22.05 38.90
N VAL A 29 -12.15 -22.24 37.83
CA VAL A 29 -10.87 -22.97 37.90
C VAL A 29 -9.87 -22.23 38.79
N ALA A 30 -9.79 -20.90 38.68
CA ALA A 30 -8.93 -20.10 39.54
C ALA A 30 -9.31 -20.25 41.03
N ILE A 31 -10.61 -20.25 41.38
CA ILE A 31 -11.06 -20.49 42.77
C ILE A 31 -10.60 -21.84 43.27
N ILE A 32 -10.79 -22.92 42.49
CA ILE A 32 -10.40 -24.27 42.91
C ILE A 32 -8.91 -24.31 43.21
N LEU A 33 -8.08 -23.81 42.29
CA LEU A 33 -6.62 -23.86 42.45
C LEU A 33 -6.14 -23.00 43.60
N ILE A 34 -6.63 -21.75 43.72
CA ILE A 34 -6.27 -20.88 44.83
C ILE A 34 -6.75 -21.48 46.16
N SER A 35 -7.95 -22.08 46.21
CA SER A 35 -8.46 -22.74 47.42
C SER A 35 -7.69 -24.02 47.79
N SER A 36 -7.19 -24.76 46.79
CA SER A 36 -6.36 -25.95 47.00
C SER A 36 -4.94 -25.63 47.50
N SER A 37 -4.53 -24.36 47.40
CA SER A 37 -3.24 -23.89 47.92
C SER A 37 -3.23 -23.72 49.46
N PHE A 38 -4.37 -23.84 50.14
CA PHE A 38 -4.47 -23.73 51.59
C PHE A 38 -4.25 -25.07 52.29
N LYS A 39 -3.23 -25.14 53.14
CA LYS A 39 -3.06 -26.20 54.13
C LYS A 39 -2.90 -25.58 55.51
N GLY A 40 -3.73 -26.02 56.46
CA GLY A 40 -3.50 -25.73 57.87
C GLY A 40 -2.43 -26.67 58.40
N GLN A 41 -1.33 -26.15 58.91
CA GLN A 41 -0.31 -26.96 59.57
C GLN A 41 -0.53 -26.90 61.08
N LYS A 42 -0.67 -28.06 61.72
CA LYS A 42 -0.63 -28.14 63.18
C LYS A 42 0.82 -27.98 63.62
N ILE A 43 1.10 -26.87 64.29
CA ILE A 43 2.40 -26.60 64.90
C ILE A 43 2.22 -26.77 66.40
N THR A 44 3.06 -27.63 66.97
CA THR A 44 3.08 -27.84 68.41
C THR A 44 4.02 -26.81 69.03
N LEU A 45 3.47 -25.82 69.72
CA LEU A 45 4.24 -24.82 70.44
C LEU A 45 4.48 -25.32 71.86
N THR A 46 5.75 -25.43 72.26
CA THR A 46 6.14 -25.81 73.62
C THR A 46 6.29 -24.55 74.45
N SER A 47 5.47 -24.39 75.50
CA SER A 47 5.64 -23.30 76.46
C SER A 47 6.81 -23.60 77.39
N ASP A 48 7.45 -22.57 77.98
CA ASP A 48 8.64 -22.70 78.85
C ASP A 48 8.42 -23.61 80.09
N GLY A 49 7.17 -23.99 80.37
CA GLY A 49 6.79 -24.98 81.39
C GLY A 49 6.67 -26.44 80.91
N GLY A 50 6.98 -26.75 79.65
CA GLY A 50 6.94 -28.11 79.09
C GLY A 50 5.56 -28.59 78.61
N GLU A 51 4.53 -27.74 78.62
CA GLU A 51 3.23 -28.06 78.02
C GLU A 51 3.23 -27.80 76.50
N HIS A 52 2.74 -28.77 75.74
CA HIS A 52 2.63 -28.73 74.29
C HIS A 52 1.21 -28.26 73.87
N HIS A 53 1.11 -27.11 73.21
CA HIS A 53 -0.14 -26.65 72.61
C HIS A 53 -0.11 -26.89 71.09
N GLU A 54 -1.02 -27.70 70.56
CA GLU A 54 -1.25 -27.80 69.12
C GLU A 54 -2.03 -26.57 68.64
N VAL A 55 -1.40 -25.71 67.84
CA VAL A 55 -2.06 -24.60 67.13
C VAL A 55 -2.08 -24.93 65.65
N THR A 56 -3.25 -24.88 65.02
CA THR A 56 -3.36 -25.01 63.56
C THR A 56 -3.13 -23.64 62.92
N VAL A 57 -1.99 -23.46 62.25
CA VAL A 57 -1.66 -22.24 61.52
C VAL A 57 -2.12 -22.40 60.07
N TYR A 58 -3.03 -21.54 59.63
CA TYR A 58 -3.48 -21.48 58.23
C TYR A 58 -2.58 -20.52 57.45
N TYR A 59 -1.90 -21.01 56.42
CA TYR A 59 -1.14 -20.17 55.50
C TYR A 59 -2.12 -19.46 54.55
N GLY A 60 -2.36 -18.17 54.78
CA GLY A 60 -3.17 -17.33 53.90
C GLY A 60 -2.70 -15.88 53.97
N SER A 61 -2.12 -15.36 52.88
CA SER A 61 -1.77 -13.93 52.82
C SER A 61 -3.00 -13.08 52.48
N PRO A 62 -3.05 -11.81 52.89
CA PRO A 62 -4.13 -10.89 52.49
C PRO A 62 -4.32 -10.82 50.96
N ALA A 63 -3.25 -11.02 50.18
CA ALA A 63 -3.31 -11.05 48.71
C ALA A 63 -4.05 -12.29 48.18
N VAL A 64 -3.85 -13.46 48.80
CA VAL A 64 -4.55 -14.69 48.43
C VAL A 64 -6.04 -14.59 48.78
N ASN A 65 -6.36 -14.06 49.96
CA ASN A 65 -7.74 -13.82 50.37
C ASN A 65 -8.44 -12.81 49.45
N PHE A 66 -7.74 -11.74 49.05
CA PHE A 66 -8.24 -10.77 48.08
C PHE A 66 -8.54 -11.43 46.72
N ALA A 67 -7.64 -12.26 46.21
CA ALA A 67 -7.83 -12.98 44.95
C ALA A 67 -9.00 -13.97 45.00
N LEU A 68 -9.20 -14.68 46.12
CA LEU A 68 -10.36 -15.58 46.31
C LEU A 68 -11.69 -14.83 46.34
N ILE A 69 -11.76 -13.75 47.11
CA ILE A 69 -12.99 -12.95 47.21
C ILE A 69 -13.32 -12.37 45.83
N LEU A 70 -12.31 -11.88 45.11
CA LEU A 70 -12.48 -11.33 43.78
C LEU A 70 -12.96 -12.38 42.77
N THR A 71 -12.28 -13.53 42.71
CA THR A 71 -12.65 -14.62 41.79
C THR A 71 -14.04 -15.17 42.10
N PHE A 72 -14.40 -15.29 43.38
CA PHE A 72 -15.74 -15.68 43.81
C PHE A 72 -16.81 -14.66 43.40
N ALA A 73 -16.56 -13.36 43.62
CA ALA A 73 -17.47 -12.30 43.21
C ALA A 73 -17.67 -12.26 41.68
N ALA A 74 -16.60 -12.47 40.91
CA ALA A 74 -16.66 -12.58 39.45
C ALA A 74 -17.49 -13.80 39.00
N CYS A 75 -17.27 -14.97 39.60
CA CYS A 75 -18.09 -16.16 39.36
C CYS A 75 -19.58 -15.92 39.63
N LEU A 76 -19.93 -15.27 40.75
CA LEU A 76 -21.32 -14.95 41.06
C LEU A 76 -21.93 -13.99 40.05
N TYR A 77 -21.17 -12.98 39.62
CA TYR A 77 -21.59 -12.04 38.60
C TYR A 77 -21.84 -12.71 37.24
N ASP A 78 -20.90 -13.52 36.77
CA ASP A 78 -21.05 -14.24 35.49
C ASP A 78 -22.18 -15.26 35.56
N LEU A 79 -22.34 -15.97 36.68
CA LEU A 79 -23.45 -16.89 36.90
C LEU A 79 -24.80 -16.16 36.89
N PHE A 80 -24.90 -15.01 37.57
CA PHE A 80 -26.07 -14.14 37.53
C PHE A 80 -26.39 -13.73 36.08
N PHE A 81 -25.38 -13.32 35.31
CA PHE A 81 -25.54 -12.92 33.92
C PHE A 81 -26.04 -14.08 33.05
N LEU A 82 -25.39 -15.25 33.15
CA LEU A 82 -25.74 -16.43 32.36
C LEU A 82 -27.14 -16.95 32.70
N LEU A 83 -27.51 -17.02 33.98
CA LEU A 83 -28.80 -17.55 34.41
C LEU A 83 -29.93 -16.53 34.24
N LEU A 84 -29.84 -15.34 34.83
CA LEU A 84 -30.96 -14.39 34.88
C LEU A 84 -31.15 -13.59 33.59
N VAL A 85 -30.05 -13.20 32.92
CA VAL A 85 -30.14 -12.34 31.73
C VAL A 85 -30.34 -13.19 30.47
N PHE A 86 -29.59 -14.29 30.33
CA PHE A 86 -29.62 -15.08 29.10
C PHE A 86 -30.54 -16.31 29.16
N THR A 87 -30.43 -17.13 30.19
CA THR A 87 -31.16 -18.41 30.27
C THR A 87 -32.63 -18.20 30.61
N LEU A 88 -32.90 -17.47 31.69
CA LEU A 88 -34.25 -17.19 32.18
C LEU A 88 -34.88 -15.95 31.54
N ARG A 89 -34.07 -15.11 30.87
CA ARG A 89 -34.50 -13.84 30.23
C ARG A 89 -35.26 -12.91 31.17
N CYS A 90 -34.99 -12.99 32.47
CA CYS A 90 -35.70 -12.27 33.53
C CYS A 90 -35.31 -10.79 33.62
N ALA A 91 -34.14 -10.40 33.08
CA ALA A 91 -33.65 -9.02 33.13
C ALA A 91 -33.01 -8.59 31.81
N SER A 92 -33.34 -7.38 31.34
CA SER A 92 -32.62 -6.71 30.25
C SER A 92 -31.60 -5.74 30.84
N MET A 93 -30.31 -6.07 30.75
CA MET A 93 -29.26 -5.17 31.25
C MET A 93 -28.81 -4.20 30.15
N PRO A 94 -28.76 -2.88 30.41
CA PRO A 94 -28.21 -1.92 29.47
C PRO A 94 -26.74 -2.22 29.17
N ALA A 95 -26.32 -2.17 27.90
CA ALA A 95 -24.92 -2.36 27.50
C ALA A 95 -23.90 -1.45 28.26
N PRO A 96 -24.24 -0.20 28.64
CA PRO A 96 -23.36 0.61 29.48
C PRO A 96 -23.08 0.03 30.87
N TRP A 97 -24.04 -0.71 31.44
CA TRP A 97 -23.91 -1.28 32.78
C TRP A 97 -22.96 -2.48 32.78
N SER A 98 -23.13 -3.42 31.84
CA SER A 98 -22.21 -4.56 31.70
C SER A 98 -20.79 -4.12 31.37
N PHE A 99 -20.64 -3.11 30.51
CA PHE A 99 -19.34 -2.50 30.20
C PHE A 99 -18.65 -1.94 31.45
N GLY A 100 -19.38 -1.21 32.29
CA GLY A 100 -18.83 -0.61 33.51
C GLY A 100 -18.39 -1.67 34.53
N VAL A 101 -19.20 -2.71 34.74
CA VAL A 101 -18.87 -3.79 35.67
C VAL A 101 -17.66 -4.60 35.17
N ASP A 102 -17.58 -4.88 33.87
CA ASP A 102 -16.44 -5.60 33.29
C ASP A 102 -15.13 -4.80 33.39
N ALA A 103 -15.20 -3.47 33.24
CA ALA A 103 -14.05 -2.59 33.43
C ALA A 103 -13.56 -2.62 34.88
N ILE A 104 -14.47 -2.67 35.86
CA ILE A 104 -14.12 -2.79 37.28
C ILE A 104 -13.39 -4.13 37.54
N PHE A 105 -13.95 -5.25 37.08
CA PHE A 105 -13.30 -6.55 37.24
C PHE A 105 -11.95 -6.63 36.52
N THR A 106 -11.82 -6.01 35.34
CA THR A 106 -10.54 -5.91 34.63
C THR A 106 -9.46 -5.27 35.51
N ILE A 107 -9.77 -4.12 36.13
CA ILE A 107 -8.82 -3.43 37.02
C ILE A 107 -8.51 -4.30 38.25
N LEU A 108 -9.53 -4.86 38.90
CA LEU A 108 -9.35 -5.65 40.11
C LEU A 108 -8.55 -6.94 39.87
N PHE A 109 -8.73 -7.63 38.75
CA PHE A 109 -7.98 -8.84 38.41
C PHE A 109 -6.52 -8.55 38.10
N MET A 110 -6.24 -7.42 37.43
CA MET A 110 -4.87 -6.94 37.24
C MET A 110 -4.22 -6.64 38.60
N SER A 111 -4.92 -5.95 39.50
CA SER A 111 -4.44 -5.68 40.86
C SER A 111 -4.22 -6.96 41.66
N ALA A 112 -5.11 -7.95 41.56
CA ALA A 112 -4.98 -9.24 42.24
C ALA A 112 -3.80 -10.05 41.71
N GLY A 113 -3.60 -10.11 40.39
CA GLY A 113 -2.44 -10.75 39.77
C GLY A 113 -1.11 -10.14 40.23
N CYS A 114 -1.02 -8.81 40.23
CA CYS A 114 0.15 -8.10 40.75
C CYS A 114 0.35 -8.32 42.25
N ALA A 115 -0.72 -8.28 43.06
CA ALA A 115 -0.64 -8.50 44.51
C ALA A 115 -0.22 -9.94 44.87
N LEU A 116 -0.67 -10.93 44.10
CA LEU A 116 -0.23 -12.32 44.24
C LEU A 116 1.24 -12.47 43.84
N ALA A 117 1.64 -11.92 42.69
CA ALA A 117 3.02 -11.98 42.20
C ALA A 117 4.02 -11.27 43.13
N ALA A 118 3.60 -10.17 43.77
CA ALA A 118 4.39 -9.42 44.73
C ALA A 118 4.27 -9.94 46.18
N SER A 119 3.46 -10.97 46.43
CA SER A 119 3.27 -11.50 47.78
C SER A 119 4.55 -12.16 48.28
N ASP A 120 4.90 -11.89 49.55
CA ASP A 120 5.98 -12.58 50.25
C ASP A 120 5.84 -14.11 50.19
N TYR A 121 4.62 -14.62 50.02
CA TYR A 121 4.34 -16.05 49.85
C TYR A 121 4.91 -16.64 48.55
N VAL A 122 4.95 -15.86 47.45
CA VAL A 122 5.66 -16.25 46.21
C VAL A 122 7.17 -16.05 46.39
N ARG A 123 7.58 -14.98 47.10
CA ARG A 123 8.97 -14.57 47.23
C ARG A 123 9.81 -15.48 48.14
N TYR A 124 9.19 -16.11 49.14
CA TYR A 124 9.84 -17.03 50.09
C TYR A 124 9.42 -18.50 49.89
N CYS A 125 8.80 -18.80 48.75
CA CYS A 125 8.22 -20.11 48.46
C CYS A 125 9.25 -21.24 48.47
N ASP A 126 10.48 -20.97 48.01
CA ASP A 126 11.60 -21.92 48.02
C ASP A 126 12.07 -22.29 49.44
N ALA A 127 11.77 -21.47 50.45
CA ALA A 127 12.19 -21.72 51.83
C ALA A 127 11.26 -22.67 52.60
N LEU A 128 10.09 -22.99 52.06
CA LEU A 128 9.08 -23.87 52.69
C LEU A 128 9.15 -25.34 52.19
N ASP A 129 10.09 -25.66 51.30
CA ASP A 129 10.40 -27.02 50.80
C ASP A 129 9.20 -27.81 50.24
N ASP A 130 8.18 -27.10 49.73
CA ASP A 130 6.92 -27.69 49.26
C ASP A 130 6.64 -27.31 47.79
N HIS A 131 7.47 -27.84 46.88
CA HIS A 131 7.52 -27.49 45.44
C HIS A 131 6.16 -27.53 44.72
N VAL A 132 5.27 -28.46 45.08
CA VAL A 132 3.95 -28.59 44.44
C VAL A 132 3.06 -27.38 44.72
N HIS A 133 3.13 -26.83 45.93
CA HIS A 133 2.32 -25.69 46.34
C HIS A 133 2.81 -24.38 45.71
N CYS A 134 4.11 -24.26 45.47
CA CYS A 134 4.67 -23.14 44.75
C CYS A 134 4.17 -23.06 43.31
N VAL A 135 4.15 -24.21 42.62
CA VAL A 135 3.63 -24.32 41.26
C VAL A 135 2.13 -24.01 41.23
N LEU A 136 1.36 -24.46 42.21
CA LEU A 136 -0.08 -24.15 42.31
C LEU A 136 -0.34 -22.65 42.52
N LEU A 137 0.46 -21.97 43.34
CA LEU A 137 0.34 -20.54 43.59
C LEU A 137 0.75 -19.69 42.38
N ALA A 138 1.88 -20.03 41.74
CA ALA A 138 2.32 -19.38 40.50
C ALA A 138 1.30 -19.60 39.36
N SER A 139 0.73 -20.80 39.27
CA SER A 139 -0.37 -21.10 38.36
C SER A 139 -1.63 -20.29 38.68
N GLY A 140 -1.94 -20.09 39.96
CA GLY A 140 -3.03 -19.22 40.41
C GLY A 140 -2.84 -17.76 40.00
N ALA A 141 -1.62 -17.23 40.11
CA ALA A 141 -1.29 -15.88 39.63
C ALA A 141 -1.44 -15.75 38.11
N ALA A 142 -0.92 -16.73 37.35
CA ALA A 142 -1.07 -16.78 35.90
C ALA A 142 -2.55 -16.84 35.46
N LEU A 143 -3.38 -17.59 36.18
CA LEU A 143 -4.81 -17.68 35.88
C LEU A 143 -5.60 -16.42 36.24
N CYS A 144 -5.20 -15.66 37.27
CA CYS A 144 -5.73 -14.31 37.50
C CYS A 144 -5.44 -13.37 36.32
N PHE A 145 -4.25 -13.49 35.70
CA PHE A 145 -3.93 -12.76 34.46
C PHE A 145 -4.76 -13.25 33.26
N MET A 146 -5.05 -14.54 33.16
CA MET A 146 -5.93 -15.07 32.11
C MET A 146 -7.39 -14.59 32.28
N ALA A 147 -7.89 -14.54 33.52
CA ALA A 147 -9.20 -13.97 33.82
C ALA A 147 -9.25 -12.47 33.45
N PHE A 148 -8.18 -11.72 33.72
CA PHE A 148 -8.03 -10.33 33.27
C PHE A 148 -8.21 -10.18 31.75
N VAL A 149 -7.58 -11.04 30.93
CA VAL A 149 -7.73 -10.99 29.46
C VAL A 149 -9.17 -11.22 29.04
N ALA A 150 -9.87 -12.17 29.68
CA ALA A 150 -11.26 -12.47 29.36
C ALA A 150 -12.20 -11.28 29.68
N PHE A 151 -11.96 -10.55 30.77
CA PHE A 151 -12.72 -9.34 31.10
C PHE A 151 -12.38 -8.17 30.15
N LEU A 152 -11.10 -7.99 29.79
CA LEU A 152 -10.66 -6.96 28.84
C LEU A 152 -11.32 -7.11 27.46
N LEU A 153 -11.42 -8.33 26.95
CA LEU A 153 -12.11 -8.61 25.69
C LEU A 153 -13.60 -8.28 25.75
N SER A 154 -14.23 -8.48 26.91
CA SER A 154 -15.63 -8.10 27.12
C SER A 154 -15.83 -6.58 27.16
N VAL A 155 -14.87 -5.84 27.74
CA VAL A 155 -14.85 -4.36 27.70
C VAL A 155 -14.72 -3.86 26.26
N ALA A 156 -13.78 -4.42 25.48
CA ALA A 156 -13.59 -4.06 24.07
C ALA A 156 -14.85 -4.35 23.23
N TRP A 157 -15.49 -5.51 23.46
CA TRP A 157 -16.75 -5.86 22.81
C TRP A 157 -17.89 -4.93 23.21
N GLY A 158 -18.00 -4.58 24.50
CA GLY A 158 -18.98 -3.62 25.01
C GLY A 158 -18.81 -2.23 24.42
N ALA A 159 -17.57 -1.75 24.29
CA ALA A 159 -17.26 -0.47 23.64
C ALA A 159 -17.61 -0.48 22.14
N TRP A 160 -17.31 -1.57 21.44
CA TRP A 160 -17.69 -1.75 20.04
C TRP A 160 -19.21 -1.74 19.86
N MET A 161 -19.95 -2.50 20.69
CA MET A 161 -21.41 -2.48 20.68
C MET A 161 -21.95 -1.07 20.98
N ARG A 162 -21.37 -0.34 21.93
CA ARG A 162 -21.77 1.03 22.23
C ARG A 162 -21.62 1.95 21.01
N ASN A 163 -20.49 1.90 20.32
CA ASN A 163 -20.20 2.75 19.17
C ASN A 163 -21.02 2.38 17.92
N THR A 164 -21.36 1.10 17.74
CA THR A 164 -22.16 0.62 16.61
C THR A 164 -23.67 0.76 16.82
N TRP A 165 -24.17 0.70 18.06
CA TRP A 165 -25.61 0.73 18.35
C TRP A 165 -26.16 2.10 18.78
N LEU A 166 -25.37 2.99 19.40
CA LEU A 166 -25.83 4.33 19.81
C LEU A 166 -25.87 5.35 18.66
N THR A 167 -25.32 5.02 17.50
CA THR A 167 -25.51 5.80 16.27
C THR A 167 -26.45 5.03 15.32
N PRO A 168 -27.78 5.09 15.52
CA PRO A 168 -28.69 4.43 14.59
C PRO A 168 -28.63 5.15 13.25
N ARG A 169 -27.86 4.63 12.29
CA ARG A 169 -28.07 4.92 10.87
C ARG A 169 -29.43 4.32 10.49
N ARG A 170 -30.51 5.10 10.66
CA ARG A 170 -31.77 4.86 9.95
C ARG A 170 -31.49 5.06 8.46
N LYS A 171 -31.05 4.02 7.77
CA LYS A 171 -31.39 3.87 6.36
C LYS A 171 -32.68 3.07 6.35
N ASP A 172 -33.79 3.76 6.06
CA ASP A 172 -35.00 3.14 5.55
C ASP A 172 -34.71 2.78 4.08
N PRO A 173 -34.35 1.52 3.77
CA PRO A 173 -33.94 1.15 2.42
C PRO A 173 -35.15 0.98 1.49
N ALA A 174 -36.37 1.00 2.05
CA ALA A 174 -37.62 0.77 1.31
C ALA A 174 -38.46 2.03 1.12
N GLY A 175 -38.11 3.16 1.75
CA GLY A 175 -38.77 4.45 1.54
C GLY A 175 -38.93 4.88 0.07
N PRO A 176 -37.92 4.72 -0.80
CA PRO A 176 -38.05 5.06 -2.22
C PRO A 176 -38.90 4.04 -3.00
N LEU A 177 -38.90 2.77 -2.62
CA LEU A 177 -39.57 1.68 -3.34
C LEU A 177 -41.06 1.54 -2.97
N ARG A 178 -41.44 1.89 -1.73
CA ARG A 178 -42.87 2.00 -1.34
C ARG A 178 -43.59 3.17 -2.01
N ALA A 179 -42.85 4.19 -2.44
CA ALA A 179 -43.40 5.31 -3.22
C ALA A 179 -43.54 5.00 -4.73
N LEU A 180 -42.98 3.88 -5.19
CA LEU A 180 -43.00 3.45 -6.60
C LEU A 180 -44.08 2.40 -6.90
N GLN A 181 -44.76 1.83 -5.90
CA GLN A 181 -45.92 0.95 -6.10
C GLN A 181 -47.24 1.73 -6.01
N SER A 182 -47.48 2.57 -7.02
CA SER A 182 -48.86 2.96 -7.36
C SER A 182 -48.97 3.36 -8.84
N SER A 183 -48.64 2.46 -9.78
CA SER A 183 -49.24 2.39 -11.14
C SER A 183 -48.40 1.50 -12.07
N ASP A 184 -48.51 0.17 -11.99
CA ASP A 184 -48.17 -0.68 -13.14
C ASP A 184 -49.01 -1.99 -13.11
N PRO A 185 -49.84 -2.30 -14.12
CA PRO A 185 -50.75 -3.45 -14.09
C PRO A 185 -50.12 -4.81 -14.47
N VAL A 186 -48.81 -4.90 -14.71
CA VAL A 186 -48.20 -6.09 -15.35
C VAL A 186 -47.38 -6.97 -14.39
N LEU A 187 -47.04 -6.50 -13.18
CA LEU A 187 -46.30 -7.27 -12.17
C LEU A 187 -47.20 -7.59 -10.97
N GLY A 188 -48.13 -8.51 -11.18
CA GLY A 188 -48.87 -9.16 -10.11
C GLY A 188 -47.99 -10.10 -9.29
N ASP A 189 -48.13 -10.00 -7.98
CA ASP A 189 -47.77 -10.98 -6.95
C ASP A 189 -46.35 -11.57 -6.97
N MET A 190 -45.38 -10.78 -6.53
CA MET A 190 -44.24 -11.31 -5.78
C MET A 190 -44.19 -10.68 -4.38
N ILE A 191 -44.36 -11.53 -3.38
CA ILE A 191 -44.52 -11.17 -1.96
C ILE A 191 -43.23 -10.51 -1.44
N VAL A 192 -43.38 -9.33 -0.85
CA VAL A 192 -42.34 -8.42 -0.33
C VAL A 192 -41.39 -9.06 0.72
N ASP A 193 -41.76 -10.22 1.28
CA ASP A 193 -40.95 -10.93 2.28
C ASP A 193 -39.68 -11.59 1.72
N ASP A 194 -39.63 -11.96 0.42
CA ASP A 194 -38.45 -12.62 -0.15
C ASP A 194 -37.36 -11.63 -0.60
N MET A 195 -37.71 -10.38 -0.93
CA MET A 195 -36.74 -9.34 -1.28
C MET A 195 -36.07 -8.69 -0.06
N GLU A 196 -36.75 -8.60 1.09
CA GLU A 196 -36.12 -8.17 2.36
C GLU A 196 -35.10 -9.21 2.87
N ARG A 197 -35.32 -10.51 2.61
CA ARG A 197 -34.33 -11.55 2.88
C ARG A 197 -33.09 -11.40 2.02
N ALA A 198 -33.25 -11.19 0.72
CA ALA A 198 -32.11 -11.17 -0.22
C ALA A 198 -31.14 -9.99 0.01
N THR A 199 -31.67 -8.80 0.31
CA THR A 199 -30.86 -7.57 0.47
C THR A 199 -30.16 -7.46 1.82
N THR A 200 -30.73 -8.04 2.89
CA THR A 200 -30.04 -8.10 4.20
C THR A 200 -28.94 -9.16 4.27
N THR A 201 -28.92 -10.14 3.36
CA THR A 201 -27.82 -11.13 3.23
C THR A 201 -26.58 -10.59 2.51
N TYR A 202 -26.70 -9.62 1.60
CA TYR A 202 -25.61 -9.32 0.65
C TYR A 202 -24.55 -8.33 1.19
N GLU A 203 -24.94 -7.28 1.91
CA GLU A 203 -23.98 -6.34 2.54
C GLU A 203 -23.51 -6.77 3.93
N SER A 204 -24.08 -7.85 4.45
CA SER A 204 -23.77 -8.44 5.75
C SER A 204 -22.61 -9.44 5.70
N ASN A 205 -22.30 -10.02 4.54
CA ASN A 205 -21.41 -11.20 4.49
C ASN A 205 -19.92 -10.88 4.28
N SER A 206 -19.52 -9.74 3.71
CA SER A 206 -18.09 -9.49 3.40
C SER A 206 -17.25 -8.99 4.59
N SER A 207 -17.87 -8.24 5.52
CA SER A 207 -17.21 -7.73 6.74
C SER A 207 -17.52 -8.55 7.99
N ARG A 208 -18.71 -9.18 8.08
CA ARG A 208 -19.09 -10.02 9.24
C ARG A 208 -18.51 -11.44 9.19
N PHE A 209 -18.13 -11.97 8.04
CA PHE A 209 -17.55 -13.32 7.96
C PHE A 209 -16.07 -13.35 8.44
N ARG A 210 -15.32 -12.26 8.22
CA ARG A 210 -13.92 -12.11 8.65
C ARG A 210 -13.76 -11.89 10.16
N SER A 211 -14.67 -11.16 10.81
CA SER A 211 -14.66 -11.01 12.28
C SER A 211 -15.17 -12.27 13.00
N ARG A 212 -16.13 -12.99 12.39
CA ARG A 212 -16.74 -14.23 12.88
C ARG A 212 -15.77 -15.41 12.92
N GLN A 213 -14.91 -15.58 11.90
CA GLN A 213 -13.90 -16.64 11.88
C GLN A 213 -12.74 -16.38 12.86
N ARG A 214 -12.29 -15.12 13.02
CA ARG A 214 -11.24 -14.74 13.99
C ARG A 214 -11.68 -14.96 15.44
N ALA A 215 -12.92 -14.61 15.77
CA ALA A 215 -13.52 -14.83 17.07
C ALA A 215 -13.68 -16.32 17.43
N GLN A 216 -14.15 -17.15 16.49
CA GLN A 216 -14.31 -18.60 16.71
C GLN A 216 -12.95 -19.32 16.79
N ALA A 217 -11.97 -18.92 15.97
CA ALA A 217 -10.60 -19.46 16.03
C ALA A 217 -9.92 -19.14 17.37
N MET A 218 -10.09 -17.93 17.91
CA MET A 218 -9.59 -17.57 19.25
C MET A 218 -10.26 -18.37 20.38
N VAL A 219 -11.58 -18.59 20.29
CA VAL A 219 -12.32 -19.39 21.29
C VAL A 219 -11.86 -20.85 21.26
N VAL A 220 -11.57 -21.41 20.09
CA VAL A 220 -11.00 -22.76 19.95
C VAL A 220 -9.57 -22.82 20.49
N ALA A 221 -8.72 -21.82 20.20
CA ALA A 221 -7.37 -21.73 20.74
C ALA A 221 -7.35 -21.61 22.28
N LEU A 222 -8.26 -20.83 22.86
CA LEU A 222 -8.39 -20.71 24.31
C LEU A 222 -8.99 -21.96 24.95
N GLY A 223 -9.96 -22.61 24.30
CA GLY A 223 -10.47 -23.92 24.74
C GLY A 223 -9.39 -25.00 24.75
N LEU A 224 -8.47 -24.95 23.77
CA LEU A 224 -7.30 -25.82 23.71
C LEU A 224 -6.31 -25.51 24.85
N ALA A 225 -6.08 -24.23 25.17
CA ALA A 225 -5.24 -23.83 26.31
C ALA A 225 -5.84 -24.30 27.65
N VAL A 226 -7.16 -24.23 27.82
CA VAL A 226 -7.87 -24.75 29.00
C VAL A 226 -7.78 -26.28 29.08
N ALA A 227 -7.92 -26.98 27.96
CA ALA A 227 -7.78 -28.44 27.92
C ALA A 227 -6.34 -28.90 28.24
N ILE A 228 -5.33 -28.20 27.73
CA ILE A 228 -3.91 -28.43 28.05
C ILE A 228 -3.67 -28.18 29.54
N THR A 229 -4.21 -27.10 30.09
CA THR A 229 -4.07 -26.77 31.53
C THR A 229 -4.75 -27.82 32.41
N LEU A 230 -5.95 -28.28 32.05
CA LEU A 230 -6.65 -29.38 32.75
C LEU A 230 -5.90 -30.71 32.63
N GLY A 231 -5.25 -30.98 31.49
CA GLY A 231 -4.36 -32.12 31.31
C GLY A 231 -3.14 -32.06 32.23
N ILE A 232 -2.53 -30.88 32.38
CA ILE A 232 -1.42 -30.64 33.30
C ILE A 232 -1.87 -30.84 34.76
N ILE A 233 -3.05 -30.34 35.13
CA ILE A 233 -3.63 -30.53 36.48
C ILE A 233 -3.87 -32.02 36.77
N SER A 234 -4.36 -32.80 35.80
CA SER A 234 -4.53 -34.26 35.94
C SER A 234 -3.22 -35.03 36.13
N VAL A 235 -2.08 -34.47 35.69
CA VAL A 235 -0.75 -35.06 35.89
C VAL A 235 -0.19 -34.70 37.27
N VAL A 236 -0.53 -33.52 37.79
CA VAL A 236 -0.03 -33.01 39.08
C VAL A 236 -0.76 -33.62 40.29
N ASP A 237 -2.01 -34.08 40.16
CA ASP A 237 -2.81 -34.65 41.25
C ASP A 237 -2.50 -36.14 41.60
N SER A 238 -1.41 -36.72 41.07
CA SER A 238 -1.08 -38.13 41.31
C SER A 238 -0.01 -38.31 42.41
N SER A 239 -0.48 -38.57 43.63
CA SER A 239 0.34 -38.85 44.82
C SER A 239 0.80 -40.32 44.93
N GLN A 240 1.09 -41.03 43.83
CA GLN A 240 1.59 -42.42 43.85
C GLN A 240 2.63 -42.76 42.75
N PRO A 241 3.52 -43.78 42.95
CA PRO A 241 4.84 -43.78 42.34
C PRO A 241 4.95 -44.39 40.92
N THR A 242 5.61 -43.59 40.07
CA THR A 242 6.63 -43.83 39.03
C THR A 242 6.45 -44.81 37.86
N ALA A 243 5.52 -45.77 37.83
CA ALA A 243 5.36 -46.65 36.64
C ALA A 243 4.27 -46.18 35.66
N ASP A 244 3.31 -45.38 36.12
CA ASP A 244 2.14 -44.94 35.34
C ASP A 244 2.35 -43.57 34.65
N ARG A 245 3.56 -42.99 34.78
CA ARG A 245 3.91 -41.63 34.35
C ARG A 245 4.23 -41.53 32.85
N GLU A 246 5.01 -42.47 32.31
CA GLU A 246 5.32 -42.53 30.87
C GLU A 246 4.08 -42.88 30.04
N GLN A 247 3.29 -43.87 30.49
CA GLN A 247 2.11 -44.30 29.75
C GLN A 247 1.01 -43.24 29.70
N LYS A 248 0.92 -42.37 30.73
CA LYS A 248 0.00 -41.22 30.76
C LYS A 248 0.56 -39.99 30.02
N ALA A 249 1.88 -39.79 30.00
CA ALA A 249 2.53 -38.77 29.18
C ALA A 249 2.35 -39.06 27.68
N ASP A 250 2.53 -40.31 27.26
CA ASP A 250 2.28 -40.76 25.89
C ASP A 250 0.81 -40.57 25.50
N LYS A 251 -0.12 -40.79 26.44
CA LYS A 251 -1.56 -40.59 26.21
C LYS A 251 -1.91 -39.11 26.08
N ALA A 252 -1.28 -38.24 26.88
CA ALA A 252 -1.44 -36.79 26.78
C ALA A 252 -0.83 -36.24 25.48
N GLU A 253 0.34 -36.73 25.07
CA GLU A 253 0.98 -36.40 23.80
C GLU A 253 0.13 -36.88 22.61
N HIS A 254 -0.46 -38.08 22.71
CA HIS A 254 -1.36 -38.59 21.68
C HIS A 254 -2.64 -37.74 21.56
N ILE A 255 -3.24 -37.33 22.68
CA ILE A 255 -4.41 -36.45 22.70
C ILE A 255 -4.05 -35.07 22.12
N ALA A 256 -2.87 -34.53 22.43
CA ALA A 256 -2.39 -33.28 21.86
C ALA A 256 -2.16 -33.36 20.34
N LYS A 257 -1.56 -34.46 19.86
CA LYS A 257 -1.35 -34.71 18.42
C LYS A 257 -2.66 -34.91 17.67
N GLU A 258 -3.64 -35.58 18.27
CA GLU A 258 -4.94 -35.81 17.64
C GLU A 258 -5.80 -34.52 17.63
N ALA A 259 -5.73 -33.71 18.69
CA ALA A 259 -6.33 -32.38 18.72
C ALA A 259 -5.72 -31.44 17.67
N LEU A 260 -4.40 -31.51 17.46
CA LEU A 260 -3.70 -30.78 16.40
C LEU A 260 -4.14 -31.21 14.99
N ARG A 261 -4.34 -32.51 14.76
CA ARG A 261 -4.88 -33.03 13.48
C ARG A 261 -6.33 -32.62 13.23
N VAL A 262 -7.15 -32.54 14.29
CA VAL A 262 -8.53 -32.04 14.20
C VAL A 262 -8.54 -30.54 13.89
N ALA A 263 -7.61 -29.77 14.45
CA ALA A 263 -7.41 -28.36 14.11
C ALA A 263 -7.01 -28.16 12.64
N GLN A 264 -6.03 -28.93 12.15
CA GLN A 264 -5.58 -28.91 10.75
C GLN A 264 -6.68 -29.35 9.75
N ARG A 265 -7.61 -30.23 10.16
CA ARG A 265 -8.79 -30.61 9.36
C ARG A 265 -9.88 -29.54 9.34
N ALA A 266 -10.08 -28.81 10.44
CA ALA A 266 -11.01 -27.70 10.51
C ALA A 266 -10.53 -26.47 9.69
N GLU A 267 -9.21 -26.29 9.60
CA GLU A 267 -8.53 -25.26 8.82
C GLU A 267 -8.77 -25.37 7.30
N LYS A 268 -8.90 -26.61 6.77
CA LYS A 268 -9.18 -26.87 5.35
C LYS A 268 -10.55 -26.38 4.86
N HIS A 269 -11.45 -25.96 5.76
CA HIS A 269 -12.81 -25.51 5.43
C HIS A 269 -13.07 -24.02 5.68
N ALA A 270 -12.08 -23.23 6.11
CA ALA A 270 -12.25 -21.82 6.48
C ALA A 270 -11.29 -20.88 5.71
N GLN A 271 -11.58 -20.59 4.44
CA GLN A 271 -10.92 -19.51 3.72
C GLN A 271 -11.31 -18.16 4.34
N GLY A 272 -10.32 -17.41 4.85
CA GLY A 272 -10.50 -16.07 5.43
C GLY A 272 -9.73 -15.75 6.71
N ALA A 273 -9.06 -16.74 7.31
CA ALA A 273 -8.21 -16.56 8.51
C ALA A 273 -6.71 -16.37 8.20
N GLU A 274 -6.35 -16.09 6.94
CA GLU A 274 -4.96 -16.00 6.46
C GLU A 274 -4.16 -14.92 7.20
N VAL A 275 -4.56 -13.65 7.23
CA VAL A 275 -3.62 -12.56 7.59
C VAL A 275 -3.00 -12.59 9.01
N ALA A 276 -3.65 -13.15 10.04
CA ALA A 276 -3.11 -13.12 11.42
C ALA A 276 -2.29 -14.37 11.78
N ALA A 277 -2.71 -15.54 11.28
CA ALA A 277 -1.91 -16.75 11.34
C ALA A 277 -0.74 -16.65 10.36
N GLU A 278 -0.94 -16.08 9.15
CA GLU A 278 0.14 -15.68 8.24
C GLU A 278 1.03 -14.62 8.87
N MET A 279 0.55 -13.64 9.64
CA MET A 279 1.46 -12.72 10.34
C MET A 279 2.25 -13.39 11.46
N SER A 280 1.65 -14.31 12.23
CA SER A 280 2.38 -15.05 13.28
C SER A 280 3.34 -16.08 12.69
N VAL A 281 2.97 -16.73 11.59
CA VAL A 281 3.80 -17.66 10.82
C VAL A 281 4.82 -16.88 9.99
N MET A 282 4.54 -15.71 9.42
CA MET A 282 5.52 -14.82 8.78
C MET A 282 6.45 -14.18 9.81
N MET A 283 5.99 -13.92 11.04
CA MET A 283 6.87 -13.48 12.13
C MET A 283 7.75 -14.64 12.60
N GLN A 284 7.23 -15.86 12.76
CA GLN A 284 8.04 -17.03 13.11
C GLN A 284 8.97 -17.48 11.97
N VAL A 285 8.51 -17.53 10.72
CA VAL A 285 9.30 -17.80 9.51
C VAL A 285 10.28 -16.67 9.25
N GLY A 286 9.88 -15.41 9.46
CA GLY A 286 10.75 -14.24 9.34
C GLY A 286 11.83 -14.21 10.42
N MET A 287 11.53 -14.63 11.65
CA MET A 287 12.52 -14.79 12.72
C MET A 287 13.44 -15.99 12.49
N ILE A 288 12.90 -17.14 12.06
CA ILE A 288 13.69 -18.34 11.75
C ILE A 288 14.59 -18.11 10.52
N ALA A 289 14.09 -17.43 9.49
CA ALA A 289 14.88 -17.02 8.33
C ALA A 289 15.93 -15.97 8.72
N ALA A 290 15.58 -14.95 9.52
CA ALA A 290 16.56 -13.96 9.96
C ALA A 290 17.69 -14.57 10.82
N ASP A 291 17.38 -15.53 11.70
CA ASP A 291 18.37 -16.19 12.56
C ASP A 291 19.28 -17.17 11.80
N SER A 292 18.88 -17.70 10.64
CA SER A 292 19.72 -18.59 9.81
C SER A 292 20.43 -17.89 8.65
N MET A 293 20.16 -16.61 8.37
CA MET A 293 20.58 -15.95 7.12
C MET A 293 21.69 -14.91 7.24
N GLY A 294 22.18 -14.61 8.45
CA GLY A 294 23.41 -13.83 8.63
C GLY A 294 24.63 -14.43 7.90
N ASP A 295 24.55 -15.73 7.56
CA ASP A 295 25.60 -16.50 6.88
C ASP A 295 25.32 -16.77 5.38
N THR A 296 24.19 -16.32 4.81
CA THR A 296 23.87 -16.57 3.39
C THR A 296 24.69 -15.65 2.47
N ASN A 297 25.54 -16.25 1.63
CA ASN A 297 26.40 -15.54 0.69
C ASN A 297 25.69 -15.35 -0.66
N ASN A 298 25.42 -14.09 -1.03
CA ASN A 298 24.71 -13.75 -2.26
C ASN A 298 25.70 -13.28 -3.33
N GLY A 299 25.89 -14.08 -4.36
CA GLY A 299 26.76 -13.73 -5.49
C GLY A 299 26.03 -12.87 -6.53
N VAL A 300 26.64 -11.78 -6.97
CA VAL A 300 26.08 -10.86 -7.97
C VAL A 300 27.01 -10.81 -9.18
N LEU A 301 26.47 -11.15 -10.35
CA LEU A 301 27.17 -11.08 -11.62
C LEU A 301 27.06 -9.66 -12.20
N GLY A 302 28.17 -8.91 -12.14
CA GLY A 302 28.28 -7.51 -12.55
C GLY A 302 28.38 -6.55 -11.35
N GLY A 303 29.37 -5.65 -11.39
CA GLY A 303 29.66 -4.69 -10.32
C GLY A 303 29.33 -3.25 -10.66
N GLY A 304 28.38 -3.05 -11.59
CA GLY A 304 27.91 -1.74 -12.02
C GLY A 304 27.15 -0.96 -10.93
N GLN A 305 26.48 0.12 -11.33
CA GLN A 305 25.72 0.96 -10.39
C GLN A 305 24.55 0.22 -9.75
N LEU A 306 23.94 -0.76 -10.41
CA LEU A 306 22.83 -1.50 -9.83
C LEU A 306 23.36 -2.44 -8.74
N GLY A 307 24.54 -3.03 -8.95
CA GLY A 307 25.25 -3.82 -7.94
C GLY A 307 25.65 -2.97 -6.73
N ARG A 308 26.07 -1.72 -6.95
CA ARG A 308 26.34 -0.75 -5.87
C ARG A 308 25.10 -0.46 -5.01
N MET A 309 23.98 -0.13 -5.62
CA MET A 309 22.75 0.15 -4.86
C MET A 309 22.16 -1.11 -4.20
N MET A 310 22.41 -2.28 -4.79
CA MET A 310 22.14 -3.57 -4.15
C MET A 310 23.02 -3.80 -2.92
N ALA A 311 24.31 -3.46 -3.00
CA ALA A 311 25.22 -3.52 -1.86
C ALA A 311 24.75 -2.64 -0.69
N ASP A 312 24.34 -1.41 -0.98
CA ASP A 312 23.83 -0.49 0.04
C ASP A 312 22.61 -1.06 0.76
N SER A 313 21.69 -1.70 0.01
CA SER A 313 20.52 -2.38 0.59
C SER A 313 20.89 -3.65 1.37
N ALA A 314 21.86 -4.41 0.89
CA ALA A 314 22.35 -5.61 1.57
C ALA A 314 22.97 -5.27 2.93
N HIS A 315 23.78 -4.21 3.01
CA HIS A 315 24.33 -3.71 4.27
C HIS A 315 23.23 -3.36 5.28
N ARG A 316 22.13 -2.72 4.84
CA ARG A 316 21.00 -2.40 5.72
C ARG A 316 20.29 -3.66 6.26
N LEU A 317 20.24 -4.72 5.47
CA LEU A 317 19.63 -6.00 5.86
C LEU A 317 20.59 -6.94 6.61
N GLY A 318 21.88 -6.61 6.71
CA GLY A 318 22.90 -7.49 7.26
C GLY A 318 23.23 -8.70 6.36
N LEU A 319 22.91 -8.63 5.06
CA LEU A 319 23.19 -9.71 4.09
C LEU A 319 24.61 -9.60 3.54
N GLN A 320 25.28 -10.75 3.36
CA GLN A 320 26.56 -10.82 2.69
C GLN A 320 26.36 -10.86 1.17
N VAL A 321 27.03 -9.96 0.45
CA VAL A 321 27.03 -9.91 -1.01
C VAL A 321 28.46 -9.98 -1.53
N VAL A 322 28.69 -10.83 -2.54
CA VAL A 322 29.95 -10.97 -3.25
C VAL A 322 29.72 -10.63 -4.71
N VAL A 323 30.51 -9.71 -5.26
CA VAL A 323 30.34 -9.25 -6.64
C VAL A 323 31.44 -9.82 -7.54
N LEU A 324 31.08 -10.28 -8.74
CA LEU A 324 32.03 -10.61 -9.81
C LEU A 324 31.99 -9.53 -10.88
N ASP A 325 33.10 -8.82 -11.07
CA ASP A 325 33.25 -7.76 -12.07
C ASP A 325 34.69 -7.69 -12.58
N PRO A 326 34.94 -7.35 -13.87
CA PRO A 326 36.29 -7.22 -14.39
C PRO A 326 37.17 -6.21 -13.63
N LEU A 327 36.56 -5.18 -13.02
CA LEU A 327 37.28 -4.19 -12.22
C LEU A 327 37.45 -4.58 -10.76
N GLY A 328 36.85 -5.69 -10.30
CA GLY A 328 36.93 -6.15 -8.91
C GLY A 328 36.56 -5.03 -7.92
N ALA A 329 37.47 -4.73 -6.99
CA ALA A 329 37.29 -3.69 -5.96
C ALA A 329 37.13 -2.26 -6.53
N ASP A 330 37.62 -1.99 -7.75
CA ASP A 330 37.51 -0.68 -8.39
C ASP A 330 36.14 -0.47 -9.08
N SER A 331 35.33 -1.53 -9.20
CA SER A 331 33.97 -1.44 -9.73
C SER A 331 33.08 -0.57 -8.82
N PRO A 332 32.02 0.08 -9.35
CA PRO A 332 31.06 0.83 -8.54
C PRO A 332 30.56 0.08 -7.29
N ALA A 333 30.30 -1.22 -7.40
CA ALA A 333 29.88 -2.05 -6.28
C ALA A 333 31.04 -2.38 -5.32
N GLY A 334 32.23 -2.70 -5.85
CA GLY A 334 33.43 -2.97 -5.05
C GLY A 334 33.85 -1.79 -4.16
N GLN A 335 33.61 -0.56 -4.63
CA GLN A 335 33.88 0.68 -3.87
C GLN A 335 33.04 0.83 -2.60
N THR A 336 32.00 0.03 -2.40
CA THR A 336 31.17 0.04 -1.17
C THR A 336 31.85 -0.67 0.00
N GLY A 337 32.97 -1.36 -0.23
CA GLY A 337 33.67 -2.17 0.77
C GLY A 337 33.22 -3.63 0.83
N LEU A 338 32.28 -4.05 -0.04
CA LEU A 338 31.94 -5.46 -0.22
C LEU A 338 33.10 -6.27 -0.81
N ARG A 339 33.02 -7.58 -0.62
CA ARG A 339 33.91 -8.52 -1.30
C ARG A 339 33.64 -8.49 -2.81
N ALA A 340 34.65 -8.09 -3.58
CA ALA A 340 34.58 -8.07 -5.03
C ALA A 340 35.69 -8.96 -5.63
N VAL A 341 35.30 -9.87 -6.52
CA VAL A 341 36.18 -10.77 -7.26
C VAL A 341 36.42 -10.19 -8.65
N ALA A 342 37.70 -10.03 -9.01
CA ALA A 342 38.07 -9.62 -10.36
C ALA A 342 37.88 -10.80 -11.32
N GLY A 343 36.99 -10.66 -12.30
CA GLY A 343 36.73 -11.71 -13.28
C GLY A 343 35.57 -11.38 -14.21
N SER A 344 35.38 -12.18 -15.25
CA SER A 344 34.34 -11.95 -16.25
C SER A 344 33.05 -12.67 -15.90
N PHE A 345 31.95 -11.92 -15.79
CA PHE A 345 30.59 -12.47 -15.63
C PHE A 345 30.03 -13.17 -16.90
N THR A 346 30.88 -13.39 -17.91
CA THR A 346 30.58 -14.18 -19.11
C THR A 346 31.43 -15.44 -19.25
N LYS A 347 32.52 -15.57 -18.47
CA LYS A 347 33.41 -16.73 -18.53
C LYS A 347 32.98 -17.77 -17.50
N GLU A 348 32.92 -19.03 -17.92
CA GLU A 348 32.43 -20.14 -17.09
C GLU A 348 33.30 -20.35 -15.85
N GLU A 349 34.63 -20.30 -16.00
CA GLU A 349 35.60 -20.47 -14.91
C GLU A 349 35.42 -19.43 -13.78
N ASP A 350 35.26 -18.15 -14.18
CA ASP A 350 35.09 -17.04 -13.23
C ASP A 350 33.73 -17.12 -12.51
N ILE A 351 32.66 -17.47 -13.24
CA ILE A 351 31.32 -17.67 -12.67
C ILE A 351 31.32 -18.87 -11.70
N ALA A 352 31.97 -19.98 -12.06
CA ALA A 352 32.07 -21.17 -11.21
C ALA A 352 32.79 -20.85 -9.89
N THR A 353 33.89 -20.09 -9.97
CA THR A 353 34.66 -19.66 -8.80
C THR A 353 33.81 -18.84 -7.82
N LEU A 354 32.93 -17.97 -8.33
CA LEU A 354 31.97 -17.24 -7.48
C LEU A 354 30.90 -18.20 -6.93
N ALA A 355 30.34 -19.06 -7.78
CA ALA A 355 29.27 -19.99 -7.43
C ALA A 355 29.63 -20.93 -6.28
N GLU A 356 30.90 -21.38 -6.19
CA GLU A 356 31.40 -22.22 -5.09
C GLU A 356 31.31 -21.55 -3.71
N GLN A 357 31.21 -20.21 -3.68
CA GLN A 357 31.29 -19.39 -2.48
C GLN A 357 29.95 -18.73 -2.13
N CYS A 358 28.89 -19.04 -2.88
CA CYS A 358 27.60 -18.39 -2.77
C CYS A 358 26.46 -19.41 -2.62
N ASP A 359 25.48 -19.07 -1.81
CA ASP A 359 24.23 -19.81 -1.66
C ASP A 359 23.22 -19.43 -2.73
N VAL A 360 23.22 -18.17 -3.17
CA VAL A 360 22.33 -17.66 -4.22
C VAL A 360 23.16 -16.86 -5.22
N LEU A 361 22.89 -17.05 -6.51
CA LEU A 361 23.43 -16.20 -7.57
C LEU A 361 22.32 -15.32 -8.16
N THR A 362 22.65 -14.06 -8.40
CA THR A 362 21.81 -13.10 -9.13
C THR A 362 22.63 -12.30 -10.15
N VAL A 363 21.93 -11.52 -10.96
CA VAL A 363 22.51 -10.73 -12.05
C VAL A 363 22.24 -9.24 -11.88
N GLU A 364 23.29 -8.45 -12.07
CA GLU A 364 23.22 -6.99 -12.21
C GLU A 364 22.97 -6.60 -13.66
N ILE A 365 23.49 -7.41 -14.58
CA ILE A 365 23.50 -7.19 -16.02
C ILE A 365 22.89 -8.37 -16.76
N GLU A 366 22.19 -8.10 -17.86
CA GLU A 366 21.55 -9.15 -18.67
C GLU A 366 22.54 -9.94 -19.52
N HIS A 367 23.74 -9.39 -19.82
CA HIS A 367 24.73 -10.00 -20.70
C HIS A 367 25.64 -11.00 -19.95
N VAL A 368 25.04 -12.03 -19.38
CA VAL A 368 25.71 -13.15 -18.70
C VAL A 368 25.59 -14.45 -19.50
N ASN A 369 26.40 -15.46 -19.17
CA ASN A 369 26.32 -16.79 -19.80
C ASN A 369 25.14 -17.60 -19.23
N ALA A 370 23.93 -17.36 -19.75
CA ALA A 370 22.71 -18.00 -19.27
C ALA A 370 22.73 -19.54 -19.41
N SER A 371 23.37 -20.09 -20.44
CA SER A 371 23.51 -21.54 -20.62
C SER A 371 24.34 -22.17 -19.51
N PHE A 372 25.43 -21.53 -19.11
CA PHE A 372 26.26 -22.03 -18.00
C PHE A 372 25.55 -21.87 -16.66
N LEU A 373 24.81 -20.77 -16.46
CA LEU A 373 23.96 -20.62 -15.27
C LEU A 373 22.89 -21.71 -15.16
N GLN A 374 22.31 -22.12 -16.30
CA GLN A 374 21.39 -23.27 -16.32
C GLN A 374 22.10 -24.57 -15.93
N GLN A 375 23.32 -24.82 -16.46
CA GLN A 375 24.11 -25.98 -16.05
C GLN A 375 24.42 -25.98 -14.55
N LEU A 376 24.79 -24.83 -13.97
CA LEU A 376 25.02 -24.70 -12.52
C LEU A 376 23.74 -25.01 -11.72
N GLN A 377 22.59 -24.53 -12.19
CA GLN A 377 21.30 -24.78 -11.55
C GLN A 377 20.87 -26.24 -11.64
N ASP A 378 21.12 -26.91 -12.77
CA ASP A 378 20.77 -28.31 -13.01
C ASP A 378 21.70 -29.27 -12.24
N ASN A 379 23.00 -28.97 -12.20
CA ASN A 379 24.02 -29.81 -11.57
C ASN A 379 24.02 -29.72 -10.03
N LYS A 380 23.27 -28.79 -9.43
CA LYS A 380 23.17 -28.57 -7.98
C LYS A 380 24.53 -28.61 -7.29
N SER A 381 25.46 -27.72 -7.69
CA SER A 381 26.71 -27.51 -6.94
C SER A 381 26.40 -27.45 -5.45
N ALA A 382 27.17 -28.16 -4.62
CA ALA A 382 26.76 -28.61 -3.29
C ALA A 382 26.22 -27.52 -2.32
N ASN A 383 26.54 -26.24 -2.57
CA ASN A 383 26.13 -25.10 -1.74
C ASN A 383 25.12 -24.16 -2.42
N LEU A 384 24.91 -24.24 -3.74
CA LEU A 384 24.09 -23.27 -4.49
C LEU A 384 22.60 -23.65 -4.41
N GLN A 385 21.82 -22.84 -3.70
CA GLN A 385 20.37 -22.97 -3.56
C GLN A 385 19.61 -22.60 -4.85
N GLY A 386 20.13 -21.65 -5.64
CA GLY A 386 19.55 -21.31 -6.94
C GLY A 386 20.15 -20.08 -7.62
N VAL A 387 19.85 -19.93 -8.91
CA VAL A 387 20.12 -18.73 -9.71
C VAL A 387 18.80 -17.98 -9.94
N HIS A 388 18.79 -16.69 -9.63
CA HIS A 388 17.59 -15.87 -9.65
C HIS A 388 17.82 -14.49 -10.29
N PRO A 389 16.98 -14.05 -11.24
CA PRO A 389 15.91 -14.80 -11.91
C PRO A 389 16.39 -16.09 -12.57
N ALA A 390 15.47 -17.00 -12.90
CA ALA A 390 15.86 -18.31 -13.43
C ALA A 390 16.71 -18.16 -14.71
N PRO A 391 17.73 -19.01 -14.94
CA PRO A 391 18.56 -18.93 -16.14
C PRO A 391 17.75 -19.00 -17.43
N ALA A 392 16.68 -19.81 -17.47
CA ALA A 392 15.71 -19.85 -18.57
C ALA A 392 15.04 -18.48 -18.84
N THR A 393 14.67 -17.75 -17.79
CA THR A 393 14.12 -16.38 -17.89
C THR A 393 15.14 -15.40 -18.42
N ILE A 394 16.39 -15.47 -17.95
CA ILE A 394 17.49 -14.64 -18.45
C ILE A 394 17.70 -14.92 -19.95
N ALA A 395 17.78 -16.19 -20.35
CA ALA A 395 17.96 -16.60 -21.74
C ALA A 395 16.80 -16.14 -22.65
N LEU A 396 15.56 -16.27 -22.19
CA LEU A 396 14.37 -15.79 -22.91
C LEU A 396 14.43 -14.28 -23.15
N ILE A 397 14.82 -13.51 -22.14
CA ILE A 397 14.82 -12.04 -22.20
C ILE A 397 16.01 -11.48 -22.99
N GLN A 398 17.14 -12.19 -23.01
CA GLN A 398 18.29 -11.83 -23.85
C GLN A 398 17.93 -11.77 -25.34
N ASP A 399 16.90 -12.49 -25.78
CA ASP A 399 16.37 -12.47 -27.16
C ASP A 399 15.02 -11.74 -27.22
N LYS A 400 15.05 -10.46 -27.60
CA LYS A 400 13.88 -9.56 -27.61
C LYS A 400 12.75 -10.04 -28.53
N TYR A 401 13.07 -10.79 -29.58
CA TYR A 401 12.05 -11.41 -30.44
C TYR A 401 11.36 -12.58 -29.72
N GLN A 402 12.14 -13.48 -29.11
CA GLN A 402 11.56 -14.61 -28.35
C GLN A 402 10.75 -14.12 -27.14
N GLN A 403 11.22 -13.08 -26.46
CA GLN A 403 10.45 -12.41 -25.39
C GLN A 403 9.07 -11.98 -25.88
N LYS A 404 8.97 -11.35 -27.06
CA LYS A 404 7.68 -10.93 -27.63
C LYS A 404 6.81 -12.09 -28.07
N GLN A 405 7.40 -13.12 -28.66
CA GLN A 405 6.67 -14.35 -28.99
C GLN A 405 6.02 -14.96 -27.75
N PHE A 406 6.81 -15.13 -26.68
CA PHE A 406 6.33 -15.67 -25.42
C PHE A 406 5.14 -14.86 -24.86
N PHE A 407 5.24 -13.53 -24.81
CA PHE A 407 4.16 -12.71 -24.26
C PHE A 407 2.93 -12.58 -25.15
N THR A 408 3.04 -12.85 -26.46
CA THR A 408 1.87 -12.88 -27.36
C THR A 408 0.94 -14.06 -27.05
N GLU A 409 1.47 -15.13 -26.48
CA GLU A 409 0.70 -16.31 -26.08
C GLU A 409 0.02 -16.13 -24.71
N VAL A 410 0.41 -15.10 -23.94
CA VAL A 410 -0.12 -14.84 -22.60
C VAL A 410 -1.38 -13.97 -22.67
N LYS A 411 -2.50 -14.51 -22.17
CA LYS A 411 -3.78 -13.81 -22.13
C LYS A 411 -3.68 -12.51 -21.32
N GLY A 412 -4.14 -11.41 -21.91
CA GLY A 412 -4.18 -10.09 -21.24
C GLY A 412 -2.94 -9.24 -21.45
N ILE A 413 -1.97 -9.72 -22.24
CA ILE A 413 -0.81 -8.94 -22.67
C ILE A 413 -0.96 -8.59 -24.14
N SER A 414 -0.81 -7.31 -24.46
CA SER A 414 -0.76 -6.81 -25.82
C SER A 414 0.66 -6.32 -26.11
N VAL A 415 1.20 -6.65 -27.28
CA VAL A 415 2.49 -6.16 -27.77
C VAL A 415 2.31 -5.46 -29.11
N ALA A 416 3.23 -4.57 -29.47
CA ALA A 416 3.26 -4.02 -30.83
C ALA A 416 3.41 -5.15 -31.86
N PRO A 417 2.72 -5.10 -33.02
CA PRO A 417 2.95 -6.07 -34.09
C PRO A 417 4.43 -6.16 -34.46
N PHE A 418 4.94 -7.37 -34.58
CA PHE A 418 6.36 -7.63 -34.81
C PHE A 418 6.54 -8.82 -35.76
N ASP A 419 7.64 -8.83 -36.50
CA ASP A 419 7.98 -9.92 -37.41
C ASP A 419 9.49 -10.11 -37.51
N ILE A 420 9.91 -11.32 -37.88
CA ILE A 420 11.32 -11.65 -38.03
C ILE A 420 11.88 -11.07 -39.33
N VAL A 421 13.10 -10.55 -39.30
CA VAL A 421 13.76 -9.98 -40.46
C VAL A 421 15.04 -10.76 -40.74
N THR A 422 15.04 -11.52 -41.84
CA THR A 422 16.16 -12.39 -42.24
C THR A 422 16.92 -11.88 -43.47
N SER A 423 16.34 -10.92 -44.20
CA SER A 423 16.86 -10.33 -45.43
C SER A 423 16.21 -8.99 -45.74
N LEU A 424 16.79 -8.22 -46.67
CA LEU A 424 16.16 -7.01 -47.22
C LEU A 424 14.75 -7.27 -47.74
N GLN A 425 14.52 -8.40 -48.41
CA GLN A 425 13.21 -8.72 -48.95
C GLN A 425 12.17 -8.93 -47.86
N SER A 426 12.52 -9.64 -46.77
CA SER A 426 11.63 -9.73 -45.60
C SER A 426 11.40 -8.36 -44.95
N ALA A 427 12.41 -7.48 -44.92
CA ALA A 427 12.28 -6.13 -44.39
C ALA A 427 11.36 -5.24 -45.25
N ARG A 428 11.37 -5.43 -46.59
CA ARG A 428 10.41 -4.79 -47.51
C ARG A 428 8.99 -5.27 -47.27
N GLN A 429 8.79 -6.59 -47.14
CA GLN A 429 7.49 -7.20 -46.83
C GLN A 429 6.92 -6.70 -45.50
N VAL A 430 7.78 -6.57 -44.48
CA VAL A 430 7.38 -5.93 -43.22
C VAL A 430 6.96 -4.49 -43.44
N GLY A 431 7.69 -3.72 -44.24
CA GLY A 431 7.31 -2.34 -44.59
C GLY A 431 5.96 -2.25 -45.30
N GLU A 432 5.64 -3.19 -46.20
CA GLU A 432 4.33 -3.30 -46.85
C GLU A 432 3.22 -3.66 -45.85
N SER A 433 3.49 -4.55 -44.88
CA SER A 433 2.51 -5.00 -43.90
C SER A 433 2.28 -4.03 -42.74
N PHE A 434 3.34 -3.45 -42.19
CA PHE A 434 3.28 -2.56 -41.01
C PHE A 434 3.04 -1.11 -41.39
N GLY A 435 3.42 -0.74 -42.61
CA GLY A 435 3.61 0.64 -43.03
C GLY A 435 4.93 1.22 -42.51
N TYR A 436 5.25 2.43 -42.98
CA TYR A 436 6.40 3.20 -42.51
C TYR A 436 5.95 4.41 -41.67
N PRO A 437 6.73 4.83 -40.66
CA PRO A 437 7.96 4.19 -40.20
C PRO A 437 7.70 2.86 -39.47
N TYR A 438 8.72 2.02 -39.36
CA TYR A 438 8.78 0.92 -38.40
C TYR A 438 10.16 0.89 -37.73
N MET A 439 10.28 0.16 -36.62
CA MET A 439 11.54 0.02 -35.89
C MET A 439 12.20 -1.32 -36.21
N LEU A 440 13.38 -1.30 -36.81
CA LEU A 440 14.25 -2.47 -37.00
C LEU A 440 15.16 -2.60 -35.78
N LYS A 441 15.24 -3.80 -35.20
CA LYS A 441 15.97 -4.06 -33.96
C LYS A 441 16.84 -5.31 -34.04
N SER A 442 18.01 -5.26 -33.42
CA SER A 442 18.81 -6.44 -33.09
C SER A 442 18.09 -7.25 -32.00
N ARG A 443 18.05 -8.58 -32.17
CA ARG A 443 17.39 -9.47 -31.21
C ARG A 443 18.11 -9.56 -29.88
N ARG A 444 19.45 -9.46 -29.90
CA ARG A 444 20.32 -9.61 -28.72
C ARG A 444 21.23 -8.40 -28.60
N PHE A 445 21.78 -8.20 -27.40
CA PHE A 445 22.78 -7.15 -27.11
C PHE A 445 22.33 -5.71 -27.38
N ALA A 446 21.02 -5.48 -27.51
CA ALA A 446 20.44 -4.16 -27.64
C ALA A 446 20.25 -3.52 -26.25
N TYR A 447 20.72 -2.29 -26.08
CA TYR A 447 20.58 -1.50 -24.84
C TYR A 447 20.79 -0.01 -25.13
N ASP A 448 20.12 0.88 -24.38
CA ASP A 448 20.29 2.34 -24.46
C ASP A 448 20.30 2.86 -25.92
N GLY A 449 19.39 2.36 -26.77
CA GLY A 449 19.28 2.71 -28.19
C GLY A 449 20.21 1.99 -29.16
N ARG A 450 21.26 1.33 -28.67
CA ARG A 450 22.11 0.45 -29.50
C ARG A 450 21.29 -0.76 -29.93
N GLY A 451 21.48 -1.18 -31.17
CA GLY A 451 20.67 -2.24 -31.76
C GLY A 451 19.31 -1.76 -32.31
N ASN A 452 19.03 -0.45 -32.36
CA ASN A 452 17.79 0.09 -32.94
C ASN A 452 18.05 0.98 -34.18
N ALA A 453 17.26 0.78 -35.23
CA ALA A 453 17.25 1.59 -36.44
C ALA A 453 15.81 1.88 -36.90
N VAL A 454 15.47 3.17 -37.02
CA VAL A 454 14.17 3.60 -37.55
C VAL A 454 14.21 3.54 -39.07
N VAL A 455 13.32 2.74 -39.66
CA VAL A 455 13.15 2.66 -41.11
C VAL A 455 11.98 3.56 -41.49
N LYS A 456 12.25 4.71 -42.10
CA LYS A 456 11.22 5.71 -42.44
C LYS A 456 10.60 5.48 -43.82
N SER A 457 11.30 4.75 -44.68
CA SER A 457 10.91 4.40 -46.03
C SER A 457 11.74 3.21 -46.52
N GLU A 458 11.36 2.63 -47.65
CA GLU A 458 12.12 1.53 -48.27
C GLU A 458 13.59 1.91 -48.58
N LYS A 459 13.85 3.19 -48.86
CA LYS A 459 15.19 3.68 -49.18
C LYS A 459 16.16 3.60 -48.00
N ASP A 460 15.63 3.61 -46.78
CA ASP A 460 16.42 3.60 -45.54
C ASP A 460 16.83 2.19 -45.11
N LEU A 461 16.39 1.14 -45.82
CA LEU A 461 16.62 -0.25 -45.43
C LEU A 461 18.09 -0.64 -45.40
N VAL A 462 18.85 -0.25 -46.42
CA VAL A 462 20.28 -0.59 -46.51
C VAL A 462 21.03 0.06 -45.35
N ASP A 463 20.85 1.36 -45.15
CA ASP A 463 21.46 2.13 -44.05
C ASP A 463 21.07 1.56 -42.68
N ALA A 464 19.81 1.14 -42.50
CA ALA A 464 19.34 0.54 -41.25
C ALA A 464 20.01 -0.81 -40.96
N PHE A 465 20.19 -1.66 -41.98
CA PHE A 465 20.89 -2.93 -41.85
C PHE A 465 22.38 -2.74 -41.55
N GLU A 466 23.05 -1.84 -42.27
CA GLU A 466 24.47 -1.52 -42.05
C GLU A 466 24.70 -0.97 -40.63
N LYS A 467 23.82 -0.07 -40.17
CA LYS A 467 23.86 0.46 -38.80
C LYS A 467 23.76 -0.63 -37.73
N LEU A 468 23.05 -1.73 -38.01
CA LEU A 468 22.86 -2.86 -37.10
C LEU A 468 23.89 -3.98 -37.33
N GLY A 469 24.95 -3.73 -38.10
CA GLY A 469 26.06 -4.66 -38.29
C GLY A 469 25.80 -5.76 -39.32
N ALA A 470 24.78 -5.64 -40.17
CA ALA A 470 24.58 -6.57 -41.29
C ALA A 470 25.50 -6.22 -42.47
N LYS A 471 26.04 -7.24 -43.14
CA LYS A 471 26.94 -7.08 -44.31
C LYS A 471 26.23 -7.44 -45.61
N LEU A 472 26.42 -6.59 -46.62
CA LEU A 472 25.85 -6.79 -47.94
C LEU A 472 26.66 -7.87 -48.66
N LEU A 473 26.06 -9.05 -48.88
CA LEU A 473 26.66 -10.11 -49.68
C LEU A 473 26.00 -10.08 -51.06
N ALA A 474 26.78 -9.75 -52.09
CA ALA A 474 26.33 -9.91 -53.47
C ALA A 474 26.24 -11.42 -53.77
N THR A 475 25.02 -11.94 -53.92
CA THR A 475 24.82 -13.27 -54.51
C THR A 475 24.56 -13.14 -56.01
N GLN A 476 25.12 -14.07 -56.78
CA GLN A 476 25.22 -14.02 -58.24
C GLN A 476 23.92 -13.72 -58.98
N GLU A 477 24.05 -13.01 -60.11
CA GLU A 477 22.99 -12.82 -61.10
C GLU A 477 22.38 -14.17 -61.53
N LYS A 478 21.09 -14.33 -61.28
CA LYS A 478 20.25 -15.30 -61.99
C LYS A 478 19.11 -14.54 -62.64
N ASP A 479 18.94 -14.74 -63.94
CA ASP A 479 17.82 -14.21 -64.74
C ASP A 479 17.66 -12.68 -64.76
N GLY A 480 18.78 -11.94 -64.78
CA GLY A 480 18.77 -10.47 -64.95
C GLY A 480 18.20 -9.69 -63.76
N LYS A 481 18.04 -10.34 -62.60
CA LYS A 481 17.69 -9.71 -61.33
C LYS A 481 18.85 -9.90 -60.35
N THR A 482 19.44 -8.80 -59.89
CA THR A 482 20.43 -8.81 -58.81
C THR A 482 19.69 -9.07 -57.50
N ASP A 483 19.87 -10.26 -56.93
CA ASP A 483 19.29 -10.61 -55.63
C ASP A 483 20.31 -10.19 -54.55
N GLU A 484 20.23 -8.93 -54.14
CA GLU A 484 21.07 -8.37 -53.09
C GLU A 484 20.68 -8.98 -51.73
N LYS A 485 21.58 -9.78 -51.15
CA LYS A 485 21.33 -10.46 -49.88
C LYS A 485 22.21 -9.87 -48.79
N LEU A 486 21.64 -8.98 -47.97
CA LEU A 486 22.22 -8.65 -46.66
C LEU A 486 22.01 -9.84 -45.72
N ILE A 487 23.09 -10.39 -45.18
CA ILE A 487 23.03 -11.39 -44.10
C ILE A 487 23.50 -10.68 -42.83
N ALA A 488 22.60 -10.56 -41.86
CA ALA A 488 22.98 -10.13 -40.52
C ALA A 488 23.93 -11.18 -39.92
N GLU A 489 25.00 -10.74 -39.26
CA GLU A 489 25.86 -11.64 -38.50
C GLU A 489 25.02 -12.44 -37.49
N GLU A 490 25.49 -13.62 -37.08
CA GLU A 490 24.70 -14.52 -36.23
C GLU A 490 24.32 -13.86 -34.88
N GLU A 491 25.15 -12.94 -34.40
CA GLU A 491 24.90 -12.10 -33.22
C GLU A 491 23.90 -10.96 -33.48
N ALA A 492 23.77 -10.52 -34.74
CA ALA A 492 22.94 -9.39 -35.16
C ALA A 492 21.55 -9.79 -35.67
N LYS A 493 21.10 -11.06 -35.53
CA LYS A 493 19.77 -11.53 -35.98
C LYS A 493 18.70 -10.45 -35.71
N LEU A 494 17.98 -10.04 -36.75
CA LEU A 494 17.11 -8.86 -36.71
C LEU A 494 15.63 -9.24 -36.59
N TYR A 495 14.85 -8.32 -36.06
CA TYR A 495 13.39 -8.34 -36.12
C TYR A 495 12.88 -6.91 -36.23
N ALA A 496 11.63 -6.75 -36.65
CA ALA A 496 11.01 -5.46 -36.81
C ALA A 496 9.75 -5.36 -35.96
N GLU A 497 9.48 -4.16 -35.47
CA GLU A 497 8.26 -3.80 -34.75
C GLU A 497 7.56 -2.66 -35.49
N LYS A 498 6.24 -2.77 -35.62
CA LYS A 498 5.43 -1.66 -36.10
C LYS A 498 5.62 -0.45 -35.21
N TRP A 499 5.76 0.73 -35.82
CA TRP A 499 5.87 1.96 -35.07
C TRP A 499 4.60 2.23 -34.27
N VAL A 500 4.74 2.31 -32.94
CA VAL A 500 3.63 2.60 -32.03
C VAL A 500 3.50 4.11 -31.89
N PRO A 501 2.37 4.73 -32.28
CA PRO A 501 2.11 6.14 -32.03
C PRO A 501 1.67 6.35 -30.58
N PHE A 502 2.58 6.13 -29.64
CA PHE A 502 2.33 6.32 -28.22
C PHE A 502 2.26 7.81 -27.86
N VAL A 503 1.51 8.13 -26.81
CA VAL A 503 1.43 9.46 -26.19
C VAL A 503 2.26 9.55 -24.92
N LYS A 504 2.53 8.40 -24.26
CA LYS A 504 3.41 8.28 -23.09
C LYS A 504 4.14 6.96 -23.11
N GLU A 505 5.39 6.97 -22.65
CA GLU A 505 6.13 5.78 -22.24
C GLU A 505 5.91 5.59 -20.74
N LEU A 506 5.60 4.36 -20.34
CA LEU A 506 5.33 4.00 -18.97
C LEU A 506 6.29 2.89 -18.54
N ALA A 507 6.56 2.81 -17.24
CA ALA A 507 7.22 1.65 -16.68
C ALA A 507 6.55 1.20 -15.37
N VAL A 508 6.68 -0.08 -15.07
CA VAL A 508 6.24 -0.69 -13.82
C VAL A 508 7.34 -1.59 -13.32
N MET A 509 7.82 -1.34 -12.10
CA MET A 509 8.68 -2.30 -11.41
C MET A 509 7.81 -3.37 -10.79
N VAL A 510 8.15 -4.64 -10.99
CA VAL A 510 7.40 -5.77 -10.44
C VAL A 510 8.37 -6.72 -9.77
N VAL A 511 8.06 -7.13 -8.54
CA VAL A 511 8.83 -8.12 -7.78
C VAL A 511 8.03 -9.42 -7.68
N LYS A 512 8.72 -10.55 -7.83
CA LYS A 512 8.20 -11.90 -7.63
C LYS A 512 8.98 -12.59 -6.51
N GLY A 513 8.29 -12.98 -5.45
CA GLY A 513 8.84 -13.63 -4.26
C GLY A 513 9.03 -15.13 -4.42
N ALA A 514 9.65 -15.75 -3.42
CA ALA A 514 9.90 -17.20 -3.38
C ALA A 514 8.63 -18.05 -3.22
N ASP A 515 7.61 -17.48 -2.59
CA ASP A 515 6.26 -18.04 -2.38
C ASP A 515 5.33 -17.84 -3.58
N GLY A 516 5.81 -17.16 -4.63
CA GLY A 516 5.01 -16.78 -5.78
C GLY A 516 4.23 -15.48 -5.61
N ASP A 517 4.40 -14.74 -4.51
CA ASP A 517 3.80 -13.41 -4.34
C ASP A 517 4.35 -12.44 -5.40
N VAL A 518 3.47 -11.73 -6.10
CA VAL A 518 3.82 -10.79 -7.17
C VAL A 518 3.26 -9.41 -6.83
N ARG A 519 4.16 -8.45 -6.58
CA ARG A 519 3.79 -7.07 -6.24
C ARG A 519 4.34 -6.09 -7.27
N ALA A 520 3.53 -5.10 -7.61
CA ALA A 520 3.94 -4.00 -8.49
C ALA A 520 4.12 -2.70 -7.71
N TYR A 521 5.13 -1.95 -8.10
CA TYR A 521 5.25 -0.54 -7.78
C TYR A 521 4.25 0.29 -8.58
N PRO A 522 3.92 1.53 -8.15
CA PRO A 522 3.08 2.41 -8.92
C PRO A 522 3.65 2.63 -10.33
N VAL A 523 2.75 2.75 -11.31
CA VAL A 523 3.09 3.05 -12.69
C VAL A 523 3.78 4.42 -12.75
N VAL A 524 4.91 4.47 -13.44
CA VAL A 524 5.68 5.70 -13.66
C VAL A 524 5.66 6.08 -15.12
N GLU A 525 5.77 7.38 -15.38
CA GLU A 525 5.98 7.92 -16.73
C GLU A 525 7.48 8.09 -16.95
N THR A 526 7.99 7.52 -18.04
CA THR A 526 9.40 7.65 -18.41
C THR A 526 9.52 8.58 -19.60
N THR A 527 10.59 9.37 -19.64
CA THR A 527 10.96 10.13 -20.84
C THR A 527 12.34 9.71 -21.29
N GLN A 528 12.46 9.39 -22.57
CA GLN A 528 13.65 8.90 -23.21
C GLN A 528 14.23 10.01 -24.10
N ARG A 529 15.54 10.23 -24.02
CA ARG A 529 16.29 11.14 -24.88
C ARG A 529 17.37 10.34 -25.59
N ASP A 530 17.38 10.39 -26.91
CA ASP A 530 18.30 9.59 -27.74
C ASP A 530 18.26 8.10 -27.38
N SER A 531 17.08 7.58 -27.04
CA SER A 531 16.82 6.21 -26.56
C SER A 531 17.48 5.85 -25.22
N ILE A 532 17.85 6.84 -24.41
CA ILE A 532 18.33 6.68 -23.03
C ILE A 532 17.29 7.30 -22.10
N CYS A 533 16.92 6.60 -21.02
CA CYS A 533 16.03 7.16 -20.00
C CYS A 533 16.64 8.45 -19.40
N ASP A 534 15.90 9.56 -19.52
CA ASP A 534 16.27 10.90 -19.04
C ASP A 534 15.57 11.19 -17.71
N THR A 535 14.25 11.02 -17.66
CA THR A 535 13.45 11.29 -16.46
C THR A 535 12.42 10.19 -16.18
N VAL A 536 12.01 10.11 -14.92
CA VAL A 536 10.98 9.19 -14.42
C VAL A 536 10.08 9.93 -13.44
N LEU A 537 8.81 10.12 -13.79
CA LEU A 537 7.80 10.79 -12.97
C LEU A 537 6.90 9.75 -12.28
N ALA A 538 6.84 9.82 -10.94
CA ALA A 538 6.06 8.93 -10.10
C ALA A 538 5.07 9.72 -9.21
N PRO A 539 3.76 9.39 -9.22
CA PRO A 539 3.09 8.46 -10.14
C PRO A 539 2.94 9.05 -11.56
N ALA A 540 2.75 8.18 -12.55
CA ALA A 540 2.45 8.56 -13.92
C ALA A 540 1.20 9.45 -14.02
N GLN A 541 1.23 10.47 -14.87
CA GLN A 541 0.13 11.43 -15.03
C GLN A 541 -0.89 10.91 -16.05
N ILE A 542 -1.57 9.82 -15.69
CA ILE A 542 -2.52 9.07 -16.52
C ILE A 542 -3.83 8.80 -15.77
N PRO A 543 -4.94 8.48 -16.48
CA PRO A 543 -6.17 8.03 -15.83
C PRO A 543 -5.97 6.79 -14.95
N GLU A 544 -6.72 6.71 -13.84
CA GLU A 544 -6.59 5.64 -12.84
C GLU A 544 -6.89 4.25 -13.44
N ASP A 545 -7.86 4.17 -14.36
CA ASP A 545 -8.18 2.91 -15.06
C ASP A 545 -7.04 2.44 -15.97
N VAL A 546 -6.30 3.38 -16.59
CA VAL A 546 -5.11 3.08 -17.40
C VAL A 546 -3.98 2.59 -16.50
N ALA A 547 -3.72 3.29 -15.40
CA ALA A 547 -2.70 2.90 -14.42
C ALA A 547 -2.96 1.49 -13.86
N LYS A 548 -4.22 1.18 -13.53
CA LYS A 548 -4.62 -0.14 -13.07
C LYS A 548 -4.36 -1.22 -14.12
N ARG A 549 -4.78 -1.01 -15.38
CA ARG A 549 -4.53 -1.96 -16.48
C ARG A 549 -3.04 -2.17 -16.75
N ALA A 550 -2.24 -1.09 -16.73
CA ALA A 550 -0.79 -1.18 -16.90
C ALA A 550 -0.12 -2.00 -15.79
N SER A 551 -0.51 -1.78 -14.53
CA SER A 551 -0.03 -2.56 -13.39
C SER A 551 -0.44 -4.04 -13.48
N GLU A 552 -1.71 -4.32 -13.77
CA GLU A 552 -2.23 -5.68 -13.93
C GLU A 552 -1.53 -6.44 -15.08
N MET A 553 -1.30 -5.76 -16.22
CA MET A 553 -0.54 -6.33 -17.34
C MET A 553 0.89 -6.67 -16.92
N ALA A 554 1.58 -5.76 -16.23
CA ALA A 554 2.95 -5.97 -15.77
C ALA A 554 3.07 -7.13 -14.76
N GLN A 555 2.16 -7.19 -13.79
CA GLN A 555 2.10 -8.31 -12.83
C GLN A 555 1.82 -9.64 -13.54
N THR A 556 0.87 -9.65 -14.48
CA THR A 556 0.55 -10.84 -15.26
C THR A 556 1.75 -11.33 -16.07
N ALA A 557 2.48 -10.42 -16.71
CA ALA A 557 3.68 -10.75 -17.48
C ALA A 557 4.75 -11.41 -16.61
N VAL A 558 5.09 -10.79 -15.48
CA VAL A 558 6.14 -11.28 -14.58
C VAL A 558 5.73 -12.57 -13.86
N ALA A 559 4.44 -12.76 -13.58
CA ALA A 559 3.93 -14.00 -13.01
C ALA A 559 4.24 -15.22 -13.89
N GLN A 560 4.25 -15.07 -15.22
CA GLN A 560 4.55 -16.15 -16.18
C GLN A 560 6.05 -16.48 -16.29
N LEU A 561 6.93 -15.61 -15.81
CA LEU A 561 8.38 -15.84 -15.88
C LEU A 561 8.84 -16.75 -14.75
N GLU A 562 9.83 -17.62 -15.02
CA GLU A 562 10.40 -18.50 -14.02
C GLU A 562 11.40 -17.77 -13.10
N GLY A 563 11.51 -18.26 -11.87
CA GLY A 563 12.37 -17.68 -10.84
C GLY A 563 11.71 -16.55 -10.04
N ARG A 564 12.56 -15.81 -9.34
CA ARG A 564 12.19 -14.76 -8.38
C ARG A 564 13.17 -13.59 -8.52
N GLY A 565 12.80 -12.43 -8.02
CA GLY A 565 13.58 -11.19 -8.16
C GLY A 565 12.70 -10.03 -8.58
N ILE A 566 13.35 -8.99 -9.11
CA ILE A 566 12.67 -7.77 -9.56
C ILE A 566 12.83 -7.61 -11.06
N TYR A 567 11.82 -7.05 -11.70
CA TYR A 567 11.69 -6.94 -13.14
C TYR A 567 11.25 -5.53 -13.50
N GLY A 568 11.96 -4.89 -14.43
CA GLY A 568 11.51 -3.65 -15.06
C GLY A 568 10.63 -3.98 -16.25
N VAL A 569 9.37 -3.54 -16.23
CA VAL A 569 8.42 -3.73 -17.33
C VAL A 569 8.18 -2.39 -18.00
N GLU A 570 8.58 -2.26 -19.27
CA GLU A 570 8.38 -1.06 -20.08
C GLU A 570 7.14 -1.20 -20.96
N LEU A 571 6.35 -0.13 -21.03
CA LEU A 571 5.05 -0.10 -21.67
C LEU A 571 4.88 1.16 -22.52
N PHE A 572 4.04 1.09 -23.53
CA PHE A 572 3.57 2.23 -24.31
C PHE A 572 2.09 2.48 -24.05
N LEU A 573 1.70 3.74 -23.88
CA LEU A 573 0.30 4.17 -23.84
C LEU A 573 -0.03 4.90 -25.14
N THR A 574 -1.05 4.46 -25.87
CA THR A 574 -1.51 5.12 -27.11
C THR A 574 -2.59 6.16 -26.82
N ALA A 575 -2.85 7.04 -27.81
CA ALA A 575 -3.91 8.05 -27.71
C ALA A 575 -5.32 7.45 -27.53
N SER A 576 -5.54 6.20 -27.94
CA SER A 576 -6.81 5.48 -27.73
C SER A 576 -6.95 4.90 -26.32
N GLY A 577 -5.91 5.02 -25.48
CA GLY A 577 -5.90 4.45 -24.12
C GLY A 577 -5.45 2.98 -24.07
N GLU A 578 -4.91 2.44 -25.16
CA GLU A 578 -4.33 1.10 -25.19
C GLU A 578 -2.95 1.09 -24.54
N VAL A 579 -2.69 0.06 -23.73
CA VAL A 579 -1.38 -0.18 -23.10
C VAL A 579 -0.74 -1.36 -23.82
N LEU A 580 0.50 -1.20 -24.26
CA LEU A 580 1.26 -2.21 -24.99
C LEU A 580 2.57 -2.50 -24.27
N LEU A 581 2.92 -3.77 -24.09
CA LEU A 581 4.21 -4.19 -23.56
C LEU A 581 5.31 -3.94 -24.60
N ASN A 582 6.30 -3.12 -24.23
CA ASN A 582 7.49 -2.87 -25.03
C ASN A 582 8.52 -3.97 -24.78
N GLU A 583 9.03 -4.05 -23.55
CA GLU A 583 10.02 -5.04 -23.13
C GLU A 583 10.04 -5.26 -21.60
N ILE A 584 10.71 -6.34 -21.18
CA ILE A 584 10.99 -6.64 -19.77
C ILE A 584 12.50 -6.82 -19.57
N ALA A 585 13.01 -6.33 -18.44
CA ALA A 585 14.37 -6.53 -17.92
C ALA A 585 14.32 -7.34 -16.60
N PRO A 586 15.02 -8.48 -16.44
CA PRO A 586 14.93 -9.36 -15.28
C PRO A 586 15.96 -8.99 -14.21
N ARG A 587 15.95 -7.73 -13.80
CA ARG A 587 16.89 -7.14 -12.84
C ARG A 587 16.33 -5.82 -12.30
N PRO A 588 16.93 -5.24 -11.25
CA PRO A 588 16.71 -3.83 -10.93
C PRO A 588 16.88 -2.95 -12.18
N HIS A 589 16.01 -1.97 -12.33
CA HIS A 589 15.90 -1.17 -13.54
C HIS A 589 16.07 0.33 -13.26
N ASN A 590 16.52 1.06 -14.28
CA ASN A 590 16.78 2.50 -14.19
C ASN A 590 15.50 3.28 -13.84
N SER A 591 14.37 2.89 -14.46
CA SER A 591 13.05 3.47 -14.14
C SER A 591 12.55 3.16 -12.73
N GLY A 592 13.23 2.31 -11.96
CA GLY A 592 12.94 2.03 -10.56
C GLY A 592 13.78 2.83 -9.57
N HIS A 593 14.74 3.68 -9.99
CA HIS A 593 15.66 4.34 -9.05
C HIS A 593 14.96 5.29 -8.08
N TYR A 594 13.86 5.92 -8.50
CA TYR A 594 13.01 6.74 -7.64
C TYR A 594 12.52 6.01 -6.37
N THR A 595 12.45 4.68 -6.39
CA THR A 595 11.94 3.87 -5.27
C THR A 595 12.80 4.01 -4.01
N ILE A 596 14.07 4.39 -4.13
CA ILE A 596 14.98 4.60 -2.98
C ILE A 596 14.43 5.69 -2.06
N GLU A 597 14.04 6.85 -2.62
CA GLU A 597 13.50 7.96 -1.84
C GLU A 597 11.98 7.94 -1.69
N ALA A 598 11.26 7.40 -2.69
CA ALA A 598 9.84 7.63 -2.84
C ALA A 598 8.95 6.47 -2.38
N CYS A 599 9.48 5.25 -2.18
CA CYS A 599 8.70 4.07 -1.79
C CYS A 599 9.05 3.58 -0.39
N GLU A 600 8.17 2.77 0.20
CA GLU A 600 8.41 2.16 1.52
C GLU A 600 9.53 1.12 1.51
N THR A 601 9.69 0.39 0.40
CA THR A 601 10.81 -0.52 0.16
C THR A 601 11.36 -0.27 -1.24
N ASP A 602 12.66 -0.04 -1.34
CA ASP A 602 13.31 0.21 -2.63
C ASP A 602 13.45 -1.08 -3.45
N GLN A 603 13.64 -0.92 -4.76
CA GLN A 603 13.71 -2.04 -5.69
C GLN A 603 14.86 -3.01 -5.40
N PHE A 604 15.96 -2.53 -4.82
CA PHE A 604 17.15 -3.33 -4.54
C PHE A 604 16.95 -4.16 -3.28
N GLU A 605 16.39 -3.58 -2.22
CA GLU A 605 15.96 -4.32 -1.04
C GLU A 605 14.89 -5.37 -1.40
N GLN A 606 13.90 -5.02 -2.24
CA GLN A 606 12.92 -6.00 -2.73
C GLN A 606 13.56 -7.13 -3.53
N HIS A 607 14.54 -6.80 -4.37
CA HIS A 607 15.26 -7.81 -5.15
C HIS A 607 15.99 -8.79 -4.22
N LEU A 608 16.74 -8.27 -3.24
CA LEU A 608 17.43 -9.08 -2.24
C LEU A 608 16.47 -9.95 -1.45
N ARG A 609 15.36 -9.38 -0.96
CA ARG A 609 14.31 -10.15 -0.26
C ARG A 609 13.76 -11.27 -1.12
N ALA A 610 13.43 -10.99 -2.37
CA ALA A 610 12.93 -11.98 -3.31
C ALA A 610 13.93 -13.12 -3.55
N ILE A 611 15.20 -12.82 -3.85
CA ILE A 611 16.20 -13.86 -4.18
C ILE A 611 16.67 -14.66 -2.95
N THR A 612 16.53 -14.10 -1.75
CA THR A 612 16.83 -14.79 -0.47
C THR A 612 15.63 -15.50 0.13
N GLY A 613 14.41 -15.22 -0.36
CA GLY A 613 13.18 -15.78 0.19
C GLY A 613 12.69 -15.08 1.47
N LEU A 614 13.20 -13.88 1.78
CA LEU A 614 12.62 -13.03 2.81
C LEU A 614 11.24 -12.52 2.37
N PRO A 615 10.34 -12.21 3.33
CA PRO A 615 9.06 -11.59 3.04
C PRO A 615 9.21 -10.30 2.23
N LEU A 616 8.41 -10.16 1.17
CA LEU A 616 8.40 -8.94 0.37
C LEU A 616 7.90 -7.74 1.19
N GLY A 617 8.55 -6.59 0.96
CA GLY A 617 8.12 -5.29 1.48
C GLY A 617 6.92 -4.71 0.74
N SER A 618 6.47 -3.56 1.21
CA SER A 618 5.43 -2.76 0.54
C SER A 618 6.03 -1.98 -0.63
N CYS A 619 5.37 -2.04 -1.79
CA CYS A 619 5.75 -1.26 -2.97
C CYS A 619 5.06 0.13 -3.00
N ALA A 620 4.38 0.52 -1.93
CA ALA A 620 3.63 1.77 -1.88
C ALA A 620 4.56 3.00 -1.89
N LEU A 621 4.08 4.07 -2.52
CA LEU A 621 4.70 5.38 -2.38
C LEU A 621 4.53 5.88 -0.95
N ARG A 622 5.62 6.37 -0.36
CA ARG A 622 5.60 7.09 0.92
C ARG A 622 5.51 8.61 0.74
N VAL A 623 5.68 9.10 -0.49
CA VAL A 623 5.56 10.51 -0.87
C VAL A 623 4.52 10.68 -1.99
N PRO A 624 3.76 11.79 -2.03
CA PRO A 624 2.74 11.98 -3.06
C PRO A 624 3.27 12.13 -4.49
N ALA A 625 4.46 12.71 -4.66
CA ALA A 625 5.06 12.92 -5.97
C ALA A 625 6.60 12.84 -5.92
N ALA A 626 7.20 12.23 -6.95
CA ALA A 626 8.64 12.17 -7.13
C ALA A 626 9.04 12.27 -8.60
N LEU A 627 10.20 12.87 -8.87
CA LEU A 627 10.85 12.94 -10.17
C LEU A 627 12.28 12.42 -10.02
N MET A 628 12.62 11.36 -10.74
CA MET A 628 14.01 10.93 -10.89
C MET A 628 14.57 11.43 -12.22
N VAL A 629 15.79 11.97 -12.17
CA VAL A 629 16.51 12.56 -13.30
C VAL A 629 17.86 11.85 -13.44
N ASN A 630 18.13 11.27 -14.61
CA ASN A 630 19.43 10.66 -14.89
C ASN A 630 20.50 11.72 -15.13
N VAL A 631 21.72 11.44 -14.68
CA VAL A 631 22.88 12.28 -14.92
C VAL A 631 23.84 11.51 -15.84
N LEU A 632 23.93 11.98 -17.08
CA LEU A 632 24.78 11.38 -18.12
C LEU A 632 26.07 12.18 -18.29
N GLY A 633 27.14 11.51 -18.70
CA GLY A 633 28.36 12.17 -19.15
C GLY A 633 28.17 12.85 -20.50
N ASP A 634 28.60 14.11 -20.61
CA ASP A 634 28.54 14.90 -21.85
C ASP A 634 29.94 14.96 -22.52
N PRO A 635 30.07 14.63 -23.83
CA PRO A 635 31.33 14.71 -24.59
C PRO A 635 31.99 16.09 -24.61
N THR A 636 31.20 17.15 -24.51
CA THR A 636 31.62 18.54 -24.76
C THR A 636 31.94 19.30 -23.49
N SER A 637 31.68 18.69 -22.33
CA SER A 637 31.71 19.34 -21.04
C SER A 637 32.87 18.83 -20.18
N SER A 638 33.42 19.70 -19.32
CA SER A 638 34.38 19.24 -18.30
C SER A 638 33.69 18.30 -17.31
N GLU A 639 34.46 17.47 -16.58
CA GLU A 639 33.89 16.60 -15.54
C GLU A 639 33.04 17.40 -14.54
N ASP A 640 33.47 18.60 -14.18
CA ASP A 640 32.73 19.50 -13.29
C ASP A 640 31.33 19.86 -13.80
N VAL A 641 31.16 20.03 -15.11
CA VAL A 641 29.86 20.32 -15.71
C VAL A 641 28.98 19.07 -15.71
N SER A 642 29.54 17.90 -16.03
CA SER A 642 28.80 16.63 -16.01
C SER A 642 28.29 16.25 -14.61
N PHE A 643 29.00 16.65 -13.54
CA PHE A 643 28.56 16.44 -12.15
C PHE A 643 27.79 17.62 -11.54
N SER A 644 27.63 18.73 -12.27
CA SER A 644 27.00 19.95 -11.74
C SER A 644 25.57 19.71 -11.25
N LEU A 645 24.77 18.91 -11.98
CA LEU A 645 23.40 18.58 -11.60
C LEU A 645 23.35 17.85 -10.25
N LEU A 646 24.25 16.87 -10.04
CA LEU A 646 24.36 16.14 -8.79
C LEU A 646 24.79 17.07 -7.64
N ARG A 647 25.77 17.94 -7.85
CA ARG A 647 26.24 18.89 -6.84
C ARG A 647 25.16 19.93 -6.48
N ASN A 648 24.48 20.48 -7.47
CA ASN A 648 23.42 21.46 -7.28
C ASN A 648 22.21 20.86 -6.57
N SER A 649 21.91 19.58 -6.78
CA SER A 649 20.81 18.91 -6.08
C SER A 649 20.98 18.89 -4.56
N LEU A 650 22.21 18.97 -4.05
CA LEU A 650 22.47 19.00 -2.61
C LEU A 650 21.91 20.24 -1.91
N SER A 651 21.61 21.31 -2.65
CA SER A 651 20.98 22.54 -2.11
C SER A 651 19.48 22.62 -2.35
N VAL A 652 18.88 21.66 -3.06
CA VAL A 652 17.45 21.66 -3.39
C VAL A 652 16.67 20.82 -2.36
N PRO A 653 15.71 21.42 -1.63
CA PRO A 653 14.90 20.68 -0.66
C PRO A 653 14.20 19.46 -1.29
N GLY A 654 14.29 18.31 -0.63
CA GLY A 654 13.67 17.07 -1.10
C GLY A 654 14.38 16.37 -2.26
N ALA A 655 15.53 16.88 -2.73
CA ALA A 655 16.38 16.21 -3.71
C ALA A 655 17.44 15.33 -3.04
N ALA A 656 17.67 14.13 -3.58
CA ALA A 656 18.71 13.20 -3.16
C ALA A 656 19.60 12.84 -4.35
N ALA A 657 20.90 13.02 -4.18
CA ALA A 657 21.91 12.73 -5.20
C ALA A 657 22.50 11.34 -5.00
N HIS A 658 22.59 10.58 -6.08
CA HIS A 658 23.24 9.26 -6.11
C HIS A 658 24.42 9.26 -7.07
N PHE A 659 25.62 9.21 -6.53
CA PHE A 659 26.87 9.13 -7.30
C PHE A 659 27.28 7.67 -7.46
N TYR A 660 27.52 7.22 -8.69
CA TYR A 660 27.88 5.82 -8.93
C TYR A 660 29.38 5.52 -8.79
N GLY A 661 30.24 6.52 -8.59
CA GLY A 661 31.68 6.31 -8.42
C GLY A 661 32.40 5.77 -9.66
N LYS A 662 31.84 5.97 -10.86
CA LYS A 662 32.45 5.50 -12.11
C LYS A 662 33.69 6.33 -12.46
N ALA A 663 34.81 5.66 -12.74
CA ALA A 663 36.04 6.31 -13.18
C ALA A 663 35.89 6.91 -14.60
N GLY A 664 36.01 8.23 -14.72
CA GLY A 664 36.01 8.98 -15.98
C GLY A 664 34.62 9.23 -16.60
N VAL A 665 34.49 10.38 -17.24
CA VAL A 665 33.28 10.81 -17.96
C VAL A 665 33.33 10.38 -19.43
N ARG A 666 32.26 9.73 -19.93
CA ARG A 666 32.11 9.37 -21.35
C ARG A 666 30.71 9.71 -21.83
N PRO A 667 30.53 10.03 -23.13
CA PRO A 667 29.23 10.32 -23.71
C PRO A 667 28.20 9.21 -23.46
N GLY A 668 27.03 9.58 -22.95
CA GLY A 668 25.92 8.65 -22.67
C GLY A 668 26.16 7.71 -21.48
N ARG A 669 27.31 7.81 -20.79
CA ARG A 669 27.56 7.01 -19.59
C ARG A 669 26.77 7.58 -18.42
N LYS A 670 25.93 6.75 -17.81
CA LYS A 670 25.19 7.08 -16.57
C LYS A 670 26.17 7.27 -15.42
N LEU A 671 26.35 8.50 -14.93
CA LEU A 671 27.28 8.89 -13.85
C LEU A 671 26.62 8.89 -12.47
N GLY A 672 25.31 9.12 -12.44
CA GLY A 672 24.50 9.16 -11.24
C GLY A 672 23.03 9.41 -11.57
N HIS A 673 22.23 9.63 -10.54
CA HIS A 673 20.88 10.16 -10.68
C HIS A 673 20.52 11.08 -9.52
N VAL A 674 19.47 11.89 -9.71
CA VAL A 674 18.86 12.69 -8.65
C VAL A 674 17.40 12.32 -8.54
N THR A 675 16.91 12.05 -7.33
CA THR A 675 15.47 11.90 -7.06
C THR A 675 14.98 13.11 -6.27
N ILE A 676 13.99 13.82 -6.79
CA ILE A 676 13.30 14.93 -6.12
C ILE A 676 11.96 14.41 -5.63
N THR A 677 11.66 14.59 -4.35
CA THR A 677 10.37 14.27 -3.74
C THR A 677 9.64 15.54 -3.31
N ALA A 678 8.30 15.49 -3.34
CA ALA A 678 7.46 16.64 -2.97
C ALA A 678 6.08 16.20 -2.46
N PRO A 679 5.41 17.05 -1.64
CA PRO A 679 4.06 16.77 -1.13
C PRO A 679 2.97 16.86 -2.20
N ASN A 680 3.25 17.47 -3.36
CA ASN A 680 2.34 17.55 -4.50
C ASN A 680 3.12 17.85 -5.78
N LEU A 681 2.46 17.75 -6.94
CA LEU A 681 3.07 17.99 -8.24
C LEU A 681 3.51 19.44 -8.45
N GLU A 682 2.82 20.43 -7.86
CA GLU A 682 3.20 21.84 -8.02
C GLU A 682 4.55 22.12 -7.37
N GLU A 683 4.74 21.64 -6.14
CA GLU A 683 6.00 21.77 -5.42
C GLU A 683 7.10 20.94 -6.08
N LEU A 684 6.76 19.77 -6.64
CA LEU A 684 7.68 18.99 -7.48
C LEU A 684 8.15 19.81 -8.68
N THR A 685 7.22 20.44 -9.41
CA THR A 685 7.53 21.30 -10.56
C THR A 685 8.44 22.45 -10.16
N LYS A 686 8.19 23.12 -9.02
CA LYS A 686 9.04 24.21 -8.52
C LYS A 686 10.46 23.73 -8.24
N ARG A 687 10.62 22.65 -7.48
CA ARG A 687 11.94 22.06 -7.13
C ARG A 687 12.67 21.54 -8.35
N ALA A 688 11.98 20.84 -9.23
CA ALA A 688 12.54 20.34 -10.48
C ALA A 688 12.99 21.49 -11.39
N THR A 689 12.20 22.57 -11.50
CA THR A 689 12.57 23.75 -12.28
C THR A 689 13.77 24.49 -11.68
N LEU A 690 13.86 24.56 -10.35
CA LEU A 690 15.01 25.14 -9.66
C LEU A 690 16.30 24.33 -9.95
N LEU A 691 16.20 23.00 -9.95
CA LEU A 691 17.34 22.13 -10.21
C LEU A 691 17.74 22.12 -11.69
N SER A 692 16.76 21.90 -12.57
CA SER A 692 16.92 21.81 -14.02
C SER A 692 15.58 22.10 -14.71
N PRO A 693 15.40 23.32 -15.26
CA PRO A 693 14.23 23.66 -16.06
C PRO A 693 14.00 22.71 -17.24
N GLU A 694 15.09 22.19 -17.80
CA GLU A 694 15.04 21.23 -18.90
C GLU A 694 14.49 19.88 -18.45
N ALA A 695 14.94 19.33 -17.31
CA ALA A 695 14.41 18.08 -16.78
C ALA A 695 12.92 18.21 -16.42
N ALA A 696 12.53 19.34 -15.81
CA ALA A 696 11.12 19.64 -15.53
C ALA A 696 10.27 19.70 -16.81
N LYS A 697 10.81 20.29 -17.88
CA LYS A 697 10.14 20.31 -19.19
C LYS A 697 9.99 18.91 -19.78
N ASN A 698 11.05 18.11 -19.79
CA ASN A 698 11.04 16.78 -20.40
C ASN A 698 10.09 15.83 -19.68
N ALA A 699 10.04 15.90 -18.34
CA ALA A 699 9.09 15.16 -17.52
C ALA A 699 7.63 15.64 -17.69
N GLY A 700 7.37 16.59 -18.59
CA GLY A 700 6.04 17.14 -18.83
C GLY A 700 5.51 18.05 -17.72
N LEU A 701 6.28 18.30 -16.65
CA LEU A 701 5.82 19.03 -15.47
C LEU A 701 5.44 20.50 -15.75
N LEU A 702 6.10 21.12 -16.73
CA LEU A 702 5.77 22.48 -17.19
C LEU A 702 4.54 22.55 -18.10
N ALA A 703 4.19 21.42 -18.72
CA ALA A 703 3.06 21.29 -19.65
C ALA A 703 1.83 20.63 -19.01
N LEU A 704 1.93 20.17 -17.76
CA LEU A 704 0.79 19.69 -17.00
C LEU A 704 -0.22 20.84 -16.90
N GLU A 705 -1.25 20.79 -17.76
CA GLU A 705 -2.46 21.57 -17.58
C GLU A 705 -2.94 21.30 -16.16
N ARG A 706 -2.95 22.35 -15.33
CA ARG A 706 -3.41 22.21 -13.95
C ARG A 706 -4.89 21.84 -14.03
N LYS A 707 -5.19 20.56 -13.89
CA LYS A 707 -6.57 20.07 -13.88
C LYS A 707 -7.34 20.91 -12.86
N PRO A 708 -8.50 21.47 -13.24
CA PRO A 708 -9.25 22.33 -12.35
C PRO A 708 -9.59 21.54 -11.08
N LEU A 709 -9.35 22.14 -9.91
CA LEU A 709 -9.81 21.61 -8.62
C LEU A 709 -11.15 22.23 -8.24
N ILE A 710 -11.42 23.45 -8.71
CA ILE A 710 -12.66 24.17 -8.44
C ILE A 710 -13.41 24.43 -9.75
N GLY A 711 -14.70 24.12 -9.77
CA GLY A 711 -15.60 24.51 -10.86
C GLY A 711 -16.33 25.81 -10.51
N ILE A 712 -16.20 26.85 -11.33
CA ILE A 712 -17.01 28.07 -11.24
C ILE A 712 -18.08 28.03 -12.33
N VAL A 713 -19.34 28.04 -11.91
CA VAL A 713 -20.48 27.97 -12.83
C VAL A 713 -21.44 29.12 -12.61
N MET A 714 -21.96 29.66 -13.71
CA MET A 714 -22.89 30.77 -13.69
C MET A 714 -24.08 30.59 -14.64
N GLY A 715 -25.21 31.22 -14.33
CA GLY A 715 -26.46 31.05 -15.10
C GLY A 715 -26.45 31.76 -16.45
N SER A 716 -25.73 32.88 -16.53
CA SER A 716 -25.46 33.65 -17.75
C SER A 716 -24.14 34.42 -17.65
N ASP A 717 -23.65 34.87 -18.80
CA ASP A 717 -22.54 35.82 -18.93
C ASP A 717 -22.75 37.12 -18.13
N SER A 718 -23.99 37.58 -17.97
CA SER A 718 -24.31 38.74 -17.12
C SER A 718 -23.93 38.56 -15.64
N ASP A 719 -23.77 37.32 -15.16
CA ASP A 719 -23.35 37.04 -13.78
C ASP A 719 -21.80 37.12 -13.62
N LEU A 720 -21.05 37.11 -14.73
CA LEU A 720 -19.58 37.08 -14.73
C LEU A 720 -18.93 38.21 -13.92
N PRO A 721 -19.37 39.48 -13.98
CA PRO A 721 -18.76 40.54 -13.18
C PRO A 721 -18.83 40.27 -11.67
N THR A 722 -19.87 39.59 -11.21
CA THR A 722 -19.96 39.14 -9.82
C THR A 722 -19.04 37.95 -9.60
N MET A 723 -19.07 36.93 -10.47
CA MET A 723 -18.36 35.67 -10.26
C MET A 723 -16.83 35.77 -10.46
N ALA A 724 -16.34 36.75 -11.22
CA ALA A 724 -14.92 36.94 -11.51
C ALA A 724 -14.07 37.08 -10.24
N ALA A 725 -14.57 37.74 -9.20
CA ALA A 725 -13.81 37.90 -7.96
C ALA A 725 -13.59 36.58 -7.18
N ALA A 726 -14.34 35.51 -7.49
CA ALA A 726 -13.99 34.16 -7.01
C ALA A 726 -12.76 33.61 -7.76
N ALA A 727 -12.73 33.78 -9.09
CA ALA A 727 -11.62 33.36 -9.94
C ALA A 727 -10.32 34.07 -9.56
N ASP A 728 -10.36 35.40 -9.40
CA ASP A 728 -9.20 36.20 -8.97
C ASP A 728 -8.59 35.70 -7.65
N MET A 729 -9.44 35.29 -6.72
CA MET A 729 -8.99 34.72 -5.45
C MET A 729 -8.35 33.34 -5.63
N LEU A 730 -8.89 32.48 -6.50
CA LEU A 730 -8.27 31.19 -6.78
C LEU A 730 -6.90 31.37 -7.46
N GLU A 731 -6.77 32.32 -8.39
CA GLU A 731 -5.51 32.67 -9.04
C GLU A 731 -4.45 33.14 -8.04
N LYS A 732 -4.84 34.04 -7.12
CA LYS A 732 -3.93 34.54 -6.08
C LYS A 732 -3.37 33.43 -5.18
N PHE A 733 -4.14 32.36 -4.99
CA PHE A 733 -3.75 31.18 -4.21
C PHE A 733 -3.16 30.05 -5.06
N GLY A 734 -2.99 30.24 -6.37
CA GLY A 734 -2.47 29.21 -7.28
C GLY A 734 -3.41 28.01 -7.49
N VAL A 735 -4.68 28.12 -7.09
CA VAL A 735 -5.65 27.03 -7.19
C VAL A 735 -6.20 26.97 -8.62
N PRO A 736 -6.02 25.87 -9.36
CA PRO A 736 -6.57 25.76 -10.70
C PRO A 736 -8.08 25.61 -10.67
N TYR A 737 -8.74 26.27 -11.62
CA TYR A 737 -10.19 26.30 -11.71
C TYR A 737 -10.65 26.28 -13.16
N GLU A 738 -11.90 25.87 -13.36
CA GLU A 738 -12.62 26.05 -14.61
C GLU A 738 -13.75 27.06 -14.40
N LEU A 739 -14.06 27.85 -15.43
CA LEU A 739 -15.13 28.84 -15.37
C LEU A 739 -16.01 28.71 -16.61
N THR A 740 -17.31 28.46 -16.42
CA THR A 740 -18.22 28.20 -17.54
C THR A 740 -19.67 28.58 -17.25
N ILE A 741 -20.48 28.70 -18.31
CA ILE A 741 -21.91 29.01 -18.21
C ILE A 741 -22.71 27.70 -18.20
N VAL A 742 -23.55 27.55 -17.17
CA VAL A 742 -24.44 26.42 -16.95
C VAL A 742 -25.81 26.96 -16.51
N SER A 743 -26.78 26.95 -17.41
CA SER A 743 -28.10 27.51 -17.14
C SER A 743 -29.08 26.41 -16.71
N ALA A 744 -29.55 26.47 -15.47
CA ALA A 744 -30.53 25.51 -14.95
C ALA A 744 -31.85 25.50 -15.77
N HIS A 745 -32.25 26.65 -16.31
CA HIS A 745 -33.48 26.79 -17.08
C HIS A 745 -33.32 26.50 -18.57
N ARG A 746 -32.21 26.97 -19.18
CA ARG A 746 -32.03 26.93 -20.64
C ARG A 746 -31.25 25.71 -21.11
N THR A 747 -30.35 25.20 -20.30
CA THR A 747 -29.50 24.04 -20.63
C THR A 747 -29.47 23.00 -19.49
N PRO A 748 -30.65 22.51 -19.03
CA PRO A 748 -30.73 21.60 -17.88
C PRO A 748 -29.95 20.29 -18.06
N ALA A 749 -29.90 19.74 -19.28
CA ALA A 749 -29.12 18.52 -19.57
C ALA A 749 -27.62 18.74 -19.35
N ARG A 750 -27.08 19.87 -19.81
CA ARG A 750 -25.66 20.24 -19.59
C ARG A 750 -25.36 20.43 -18.10
N MET A 751 -26.27 21.08 -17.36
CA MET A 751 -26.13 21.23 -15.91
C MET A 751 -26.09 19.87 -15.20
N TYR A 752 -26.98 18.97 -15.59
CA TYR A 752 -27.06 17.62 -15.04
C TYR A 752 -25.77 16.83 -15.28
N GLU A 753 -25.31 16.80 -16.54
CA GLU A 753 -24.07 16.12 -16.93
C GLU A 753 -22.84 16.73 -16.23
N TYR A 754 -22.76 18.05 -16.16
CA TYR A 754 -21.69 18.76 -15.47
C TYR A 754 -21.61 18.35 -13.99
N ALA A 755 -22.74 18.39 -13.27
CA ALA A 755 -22.79 18.12 -11.84
C ALA A 755 -22.47 16.65 -11.51
N GLN A 756 -23.03 15.70 -12.27
CA GLN A 756 -22.78 14.26 -12.04
C GLN A 756 -21.34 13.85 -12.31
N ASN A 757 -20.71 14.45 -13.32
CA ASN A 757 -19.35 14.09 -13.72
C ASN A 757 -18.28 14.94 -13.01
N ALA A 758 -18.66 16.02 -12.32
CA ALA A 758 -17.73 16.91 -11.62
C ALA A 758 -16.69 16.17 -10.75
N ALA A 759 -17.16 15.26 -9.88
CA ALA A 759 -16.27 14.48 -9.00
C ALA A 759 -15.34 13.55 -9.79
N LYS A 760 -15.85 12.92 -10.87
CA LYS A 760 -15.06 12.03 -11.73
C LYS A 760 -13.99 12.79 -12.52
N ARG A 761 -14.26 14.06 -12.86
CA ARG A 761 -13.30 14.95 -13.53
C ARG A 761 -12.21 15.46 -12.59
N GLY A 762 -12.30 15.17 -11.29
CA GLY A 762 -11.30 15.54 -10.29
C GLY A 762 -11.58 16.83 -9.52
N LEU A 763 -12.73 17.49 -9.78
CA LEU A 763 -13.13 18.67 -8.99
C LEU A 763 -13.33 18.28 -7.52
N LYS A 764 -13.00 19.23 -6.64
CA LYS A 764 -13.10 19.09 -5.18
C LYS A 764 -14.20 19.95 -4.59
N ALA A 765 -14.57 21.05 -5.23
CA ALA A 765 -15.75 21.85 -4.89
C ALA A 765 -16.26 22.63 -6.12
N ILE A 766 -17.49 23.11 -6.04
CA ILE A 766 -18.13 23.93 -7.08
C ILE A 766 -18.61 25.24 -6.48
N ILE A 767 -18.26 26.36 -7.11
CA ILE A 767 -18.80 27.69 -6.82
C ILE A 767 -19.88 27.98 -7.87
N ALA A 768 -21.12 28.17 -7.43
CA ALA A 768 -22.26 28.40 -8.32
C ALA A 768 -22.95 29.72 -7.96
N GLY A 769 -23.26 30.53 -8.97
CA GLY A 769 -24.01 31.78 -8.77
C GLY A 769 -24.83 32.14 -10.00
N ALA A 770 -26.07 32.56 -9.78
CA ALA A 770 -26.94 33.04 -10.87
C ALA A 770 -27.99 34.00 -10.32
N GLY A 771 -28.22 35.13 -11.00
CA GLY A 771 -29.27 36.07 -10.60
C GLY A 771 -30.66 35.58 -10.98
N GLY A 772 -30.94 35.47 -12.27
CA GLY A 772 -32.26 35.05 -12.79
C GLY A 772 -32.58 33.56 -12.62
N ALA A 773 -31.61 32.76 -12.17
CA ALA A 773 -31.74 31.33 -11.94
C ALA A 773 -31.14 30.92 -10.59
N ALA A 774 -31.51 31.64 -9.54
CA ALA A 774 -30.90 31.53 -8.22
C ALA A 774 -30.90 30.14 -7.59
N HIS A 775 -31.73 29.21 -8.07
CA HIS A 775 -31.72 27.81 -7.63
C HIS A 775 -30.57 26.98 -8.23
N LEU A 776 -29.76 27.51 -9.16
CA LEU A 776 -28.65 26.80 -9.79
C LEU A 776 -27.72 26.11 -8.76
N PRO A 777 -27.25 26.77 -7.68
CA PRO A 777 -26.39 26.11 -6.69
C PRO A 777 -27.07 24.92 -6.02
N GLY A 778 -28.36 25.06 -5.70
CA GLY A 778 -29.14 24.00 -5.09
C GLY A 778 -29.34 22.79 -6.01
N MET A 779 -29.60 23.03 -7.29
CA MET A 779 -29.74 21.98 -8.30
C MET A 779 -28.42 21.21 -8.49
N ILE A 780 -27.29 21.90 -8.52
CA ILE A 780 -25.98 21.25 -8.64
C ILE A 780 -25.70 20.41 -7.39
N ALA A 781 -25.94 20.96 -6.20
CA ALA A 781 -25.73 20.26 -4.93
C ALA A 781 -26.57 18.98 -4.80
N ALA A 782 -27.75 18.93 -5.43
CA ALA A 782 -28.59 17.74 -5.45
C ALA A 782 -28.02 16.61 -6.33
N LEU A 783 -27.08 16.92 -7.23
CA LEU A 783 -26.60 16.02 -8.28
C LEU A 783 -25.13 15.62 -8.13
N THR A 784 -24.42 16.16 -7.14
CA THR A 784 -22.99 15.94 -6.95
C THR A 784 -22.65 15.65 -5.48
N PRO A 785 -21.68 14.76 -5.19
CA PRO A 785 -21.19 14.56 -3.83
C PRO A 785 -20.22 15.67 -3.37
N LEU A 786 -19.82 16.58 -4.26
CA LEU A 786 -18.88 17.65 -3.95
C LEU A 786 -19.56 18.79 -3.15
N PRO A 787 -18.82 19.46 -2.25
CA PRO A 787 -19.28 20.71 -1.66
C PRO A 787 -19.65 21.75 -2.73
N VAL A 788 -20.83 22.35 -2.58
CA VAL A 788 -21.28 23.45 -3.43
C VAL A 788 -21.36 24.73 -2.61
N ILE A 789 -20.69 25.77 -3.09
CA ILE A 789 -20.71 27.12 -2.54
C ILE A 789 -21.64 27.97 -3.40
N GLY A 790 -22.72 28.46 -2.80
CA GLY A 790 -23.70 29.29 -3.48
C GLY A 790 -23.39 30.77 -3.30
N VAL A 791 -23.28 31.50 -4.42
CA VAL A 791 -23.14 32.96 -4.47
C VAL A 791 -24.48 33.57 -4.87
N PRO A 792 -25.20 34.22 -3.94
CA PRO A 792 -26.41 34.95 -4.29
C PRO A 792 -26.03 36.16 -5.15
N VAL A 793 -26.43 36.17 -6.42
CA VAL A 793 -26.13 37.29 -7.32
C VAL A 793 -27.17 38.39 -7.10
N LYS A 794 -26.72 39.65 -7.06
CA LYS A 794 -27.60 40.80 -6.84
C LYS A 794 -28.55 40.96 -8.02
N THR A 795 -29.85 40.86 -7.75
CA THR A 795 -30.92 41.10 -8.73
C THR A 795 -31.38 42.57 -8.69
N SER A 796 -31.93 43.07 -9.79
CA SER A 796 -32.41 44.46 -9.89
C SER A 796 -33.69 44.71 -9.08
N THR A 797 -34.51 43.68 -8.83
CA THR A 797 -35.82 43.82 -8.18
C THR A 797 -35.73 43.75 -6.67
N LEU A 798 -35.00 42.77 -6.12
CA LEU A 798 -34.95 42.48 -4.69
C LEU A 798 -33.52 42.55 -4.11
N ASN A 799 -32.60 43.22 -4.81
CA ASN A 799 -31.21 43.38 -4.39
C ASN A 799 -30.51 42.05 -4.03
N GLY A 800 -30.94 40.93 -4.61
CA GLY A 800 -30.39 39.60 -4.35
C GLY A 800 -30.95 38.88 -3.12
N GLU A 801 -31.93 39.44 -2.39
CA GLU A 801 -32.59 38.74 -1.28
C GLU A 801 -33.33 37.49 -1.76
N ASP A 802 -33.96 37.58 -2.94
CA ASP A 802 -34.54 36.45 -3.65
C ASP A 802 -33.51 35.35 -3.91
N SER A 803 -32.33 35.75 -4.36
CA SER A 803 -31.24 34.81 -4.61
C SER A 803 -30.73 34.18 -3.32
N LEU A 804 -30.58 34.98 -2.26
CA LEU A 804 -30.12 34.48 -0.95
C LEU A 804 -31.12 33.47 -0.39
N LEU A 805 -32.41 33.81 -0.38
CA LEU A 805 -33.46 32.94 0.12
C LEU A 805 -33.55 31.65 -0.71
N SER A 806 -33.40 31.73 -2.04
CA SER A 806 -33.40 30.56 -2.91
C SER A 806 -32.24 29.59 -2.62
N ILE A 807 -31.06 30.10 -2.25
CA ILE A 807 -29.86 29.29 -2.06
C ILE A 807 -29.76 28.75 -0.62
N VAL A 808 -30.18 29.55 0.38
CA VAL A 808 -30.07 29.14 1.80
C VAL A 808 -31.17 28.17 2.23
N GLN A 809 -32.35 28.22 1.58
CA GLN A 809 -33.52 27.41 1.93
C GLN A 809 -33.50 26.01 1.28
N MET A 810 -32.42 25.27 1.47
CA MET A 810 -32.30 23.92 0.89
C MET A 810 -33.01 22.84 1.72
N PRO A 811 -33.61 21.82 1.08
CA PRO A 811 -34.21 20.70 1.78
C PRO A 811 -33.16 19.85 2.51
N ARG A 812 -33.61 19.08 3.51
CA ARG A 812 -32.75 18.17 4.27
C ARG A 812 -32.02 17.21 3.32
N GLY A 813 -30.70 17.15 3.43
CA GLY A 813 -29.85 16.25 2.63
C GLY A 813 -29.18 16.91 1.42
N VAL A 814 -29.47 18.18 1.10
CA VAL A 814 -28.85 18.91 -0.02
C VAL A 814 -28.21 20.21 0.47
N PRO A 815 -27.10 20.15 1.25
CA PRO A 815 -26.50 21.34 1.81
C PRO A 815 -25.83 22.21 0.75
N VAL A 816 -25.99 23.53 0.85
CA VAL A 816 -25.24 24.52 0.07
C VAL A 816 -24.60 25.52 1.03
N ALA A 817 -23.29 25.73 0.90
CA ALA A 817 -22.58 26.73 1.68
C ALA A 817 -22.81 28.12 1.05
N THR A 818 -23.72 28.91 1.64
CA THR A 818 -24.14 30.18 1.05
C THR A 818 -23.29 31.33 1.58
N VAL A 819 -22.70 32.14 0.68
CA VAL A 819 -21.98 33.37 1.04
C VAL A 819 -22.88 34.60 0.97
N ALA A 820 -22.36 35.76 1.39
CA ALA A 820 -23.10 37.02 1.31
C ALA A 820 -23.45 37.39 -0.14
N ILE A 821 -24.52 38.18 -0.31
CA ILE A 821 -25.00 38.64 -1.63
C ILE A 821 -23.86 39.35 -2.38
N GLY A 822 -23.60 38.90 -3.61
CA GLY A 822 -22.57 39.43 -4.51
C GLY A 822 -21.13 39.10 -4.11
N ASN A 823 -20.91 38.39 -2.99
CA ASN A 823 -19.58 38.21 -2.43
C ASN A 823 -18.91 36.92 -2.91
N SER A 824 -18.60 36.85 -4.20
CA SER A 824 -17.88 35.73 -4.80
C SER A 824 -16.42 35.63 -4.30
N THR A 825 -15.80 36.74 -3.87
CA THR A 825 -14.48 36.74 -3.18
C THR A 825 -14.48 35.77 -2.00
N ASN A 826 -15.50 35.84 -1.15
CA ASN A 826 -15.65 34.91 -0.03
C ASN A 826 -15.93 33.48 -0.48
N ALA A 827 -16.56 33.27 -1.64
CA ALA A 827 -16.73 31.94 -2.20
C ALA A 827 -15.40 31.34 -2.66
N GLY A 828 -14.53 32.14 -3.31
CA GLY A 828 -13.16 31.74 -3.64
C GLY A 828 -12.34 31.39 -2.39
N LEU A 829 -12.36 32.26 -1.37
CA LEU A 829 -11.68 32.01 -0.09
C LEU A 829 -12.22 30.77 0.65
N LEU A 830 -13.53 30.55 0.63
CA LEU A 830 -14.14 29.38 1.24
C LEU A 830 -13.74 28.11 0.47
N ALA A 831 -13.67 28.16 -0.86
CA ALA A 831 -13.17 27.04 -1.66
C ALA A 831 -11.71 26.71 -1.32
N VAL A 832 -10.84 27.72 -1.17
CA VAL A 832 -9.45 27.53 -0.72
C VAL A 832 -9.41 26.87 0.65
N ARG A 833 -10.26 27.27 1.60
CA ARG A 833 -10.32 26.64 2.94
C ARG A 833 -10.83 25.21 2.91
N ILE A 834 -11.79 24.90 2.03
CA ILE A 834 -12.26 23.53 1.81
C ILE A 834 -11.12 22.65 1.27
N LEU A 835 -10.34 23.16 0.31
CA LEU A 835 -9.15 22.46 -0.20
C LEU A 835 -8.06 22.32 0.88
N GLY A 836 -7.82 23.39 1.65
CA GLY A 836 -6.82 23.42 2.71
C GLY A 836 -7.05 22.38 3.81
N ALA A 837 -8.28 21.89 3.99
CA ALA A 837 -8.55 20.77 4.91
C ALA A 837 -7.81 19.46 4.52
N GLY A 838 -7.31 19.36 3.29
CA GLY A 838 -6.48 18.24 2.82
C GLY A 838 -5.16 18.68 2.16
N ASP A 839 -4.80 19.96 2.23
CA ASP A 839 -3.56 20.50 1.67
C ASP A 839 -2.98 21.57 2.60
N ASP A 840 -1.99 21.17 3.41
CA ASP A 840 -1.36 22.04 4.42
C ASP A 840 -0.71 23.29 3.79
N SER A 841 -0.26 23.22 2.53
CA SER A 841 0.36 24.37 1.86
C SER A 841 -0.62 25.53 1.63
N LEU A 842 -1.91 25.21 1.42
CA LEU A 842 -2.96 26.21 1.31
C LEU A 842 -3.34 26.81 2.68
N ILE A 843 -3.18 26.06 3.77
CA ILE A 843 -3.35 26.59 5.13
C ILE A 843 -2.29 27.65 5.40
N ASP A 844 -1.03 27.38 5.09
CA ASP A 844 0.07 28.32 5.27
C ASP A 844 -0.12 29.59 4.42
N THR A 845 -0.49 29.41 3.14
CA THR A 845 -0.77 30.54 2.24
C THR A 845 -1.96 31.37 2.74
N MET A 846 -3.00 30.73 3.30
CA MET A 846 -4.13 31.40 3.93
C MET A 846 -3.71 32.18 5.19
N ALA A 847 -2.81 31.63 6.00
CA ALA A 847 -2.27 32.34 7.15
C ALA A 847 -1.51 33.61 6.72
N THR A 848 -0.67 33.52 5.67
CA THR A 848 0.01 34.69 5.09
C THR A 848 -0.98 35.73 4.56
N PHE A 849 -2.06 35.29 3.90
CA PHE A 849 -3.10 36.19 3.42
C PHE A 849 -3.82 36.94 4.55
N LEU A 850 -4.12 36.25 5.67
CA LEU A 850 -4.73 36.86 6.85
C LEU A 850 -3.79 37.89 7.51
N ASP A 851 -2.49 37.59 7.60
CA ASP A 851 -1.51 38.53 8.13
C ASP A 851 -1.34 39.76 7.23
N THR A 852 -1.38 39.57 5.91
CA THR A 852 -1.35 40.66 4.94
C THR A 852 -2.56 41.60 5.11
N GLN A 853 -3.78 41.05 5.27
CA GLN A 853 -4.97 41.86 5.52
C GLN A 853 -4.87 42.66 6.83
N LYS A 854 -4.32 42.04 7.88
CA LYS A 854 -4.07 42.72 9.15
C LYS A 854 -3.13 43.92 8.93
N ARG A 855 -2.01 43.71 8.24
CA ARG A 855 -1.04 44.76 7.92
C ARG A 855 -1.67 45.90 7.11
N GLU A 856 -2.47 45.58 6.09
CA GLU A 856 -3.18 46.59 5.30
C GLU A 856 -4.16 47.43 6.14
N VAL A 857 -4.83 46.82 7.13
CA VAL A 857 -5.71 47.55 8.06
C VAL A 857 -4.89 48.43 8.99
N ASP A 858 -3.79 47.93 9.54
CA ASP A 858 -2.89 48.69 10.41
C ASP A 858 -2.30 49.90 9.64
N GLU A 859 -1.87 49.72 8.39
CA GLU A 859 -1.40 50.81 7.51
C GLU A 859 -2.50 51.87 7.25
N LYS A 860 -3.76 51.44 7.08
CA LYS A 860 -4.91 52.37 6.94
C LYS A 860 -5.18 53.13 8.24
N ILE A 861 -5.06 52.48 9.40
CA ILE A 861 -5.21 53.12 10.71
C ILE A 861 -4.13 54.19 10.89
N GLU A 862 -2.87 53.88 10.59
CA GLU A 862 -1.76 54.85 10.66
C GLU A 862 -1.95 56.01 9.69
N THR A 863 -2.41 55.73 8.46
CA THR A 863 -2.68 56.77 7.45
C THR A 863 -3.83 57.68 7.91
N MET A 864 -4.88 57.11 8.48
CA MET A 864 -6.02 57.89 8.99
C MET A 864 -5.66 58.68 10.24
N ALA A 865 -4.79 58.15 11.12
CA ALA A 865 -4.28 58.85 12.29
C ALA A 865 -3.34 60.01 11.92
N SER A 866 -2.50 59.83 10.89
CA SER A 866 -1.52 60.84 10.46
C SER A 866 -2.13 61.95 9.60
N LYS A 867 -2.99 61.63 8.63
CA LYS A 867 -3.58 62.58 7.68
C LYS A 867 -4.97 63.09 8.08
N GLY A 868 -5.59 62.44 9.06
CA GLY A 868 -6.97 62.72 9.47
C GLY A 868 -8.00 62.17 8.50
N TRP A 869 -9.20 61.88 9.02
CA TRP A 869 -10.25 61.18 8.27
C TRP A 869 -10.75 61.95 7.04
N LYS A 870 -10.71 63.30 7.03
CA LYS A 870 -11.20 64.11 5.91
C LYS A 870 -10.32 63.99 4.66
N GLU A 871 -9.00 64.04 4.83
CA GLU A 871 -8.04 63.88 3.73
C GLU A 871 -8.04 62.44 3.22
N TYR A 872 -8.13 61.47 4.13
CA TYR A 872 -8.28 60.05 3.79
C TYR A 872 -9.52 59.80 2.90
N LEU A 873 -10.66 60.43 3.22
CA LEU A 873 -11.91 60.30 2.47
C LEU A 873 -11.87 60.97 1.10
N GLN A 874 -11.07 62.03 0.92
CA GLN A 874 -10.81 62.64 -0.39
C GLN A 874 -9.96 61.73 -1.27
N ASN A 875 -8.92 61.10 -0.72
CA ASN A 875 -8.09 60.16 -1.46
C ASN A 875 -8.87 58.89 -1.86
N MET A 876 -9.82 58.43 -1.04
CA MET A 876 -10.72 57.33 -1.38
C MET A 876 -11.67 57.61 -2.56
N LYS A 877 -11.97 58.87 -2.90
CA LYS A 877 -12.85 59.22 -4.03
C LYS A 877 -12.11 59.31 -5.37
N ASN A 878 -10.78 59.30 -5.33
CA ASN A 878 -9.90 59.39 -6.50
C ASN A 878 -9.36 58.01 -6.96
N HIS A 879 -9.78 56.94 -6.30
CA HIS A 879 -9.54 55.53 -6.63
C HIS A 879 -10.89 54.83 -6.73
#